data_AF-A0A1H0CBZ2-F1
#
_entry.id   AF-A0A1H0CBZ2-F1
#
_cell.length_a   1.000
_cell.length_b   1.000
_cell.length_c   1.000
_cell.angle_alpha   90.00
_cell.angle_beta   90.00
_cell.angle_gamma   90.00
#
_symmetry.space_group_name_H-M   'P 1'
#
loop_
_entity.id
_entity.type
_entity.pdbx_description
1 polymer ?
#
loop_
_entity_poly.entity_id
_entity_poly.type
_entity_poly.pdbx_seq_one_letter_code
_entity_poly.pdbx_strand_id
1 'polypeptide(L)'
;MSPTNDSTPLIDGLLHKVADNDPEETGEWRDSLDALIAEKGGPRARFILLSLLAEARRKNVRVPAQTTTPYINTIDVVDEPFYPGDEQVERTYRRWLRWNAAVMVTRAQRPGISVGGHISSYASTATLYEVGFNHFFRGKNHPGGGDHVFFQGHASPGNYARAFLEGRLSEADLDGFRQEVSRPAGGRGLPSYPHPRRMEDFWEFPTVSMGLGPAEAIYQAWFDRYLQGAGIKDTSAQHTWAFLGDGEMDEPESRGMLQLAASQQLDNLTFVVNCNLQRLDGPVRGNGKIIQELEACFKGAGWNVIKVIWGRGWDQLLAADKDHALEHLMMETLDGDYQTFKANDGAYVRKHFFGRDPRTARLVEDWTDEEIWALQRGGNDYHKMYAAYKAATEHKGQPTVILAQTVKGYLLGSHFAGRNATHQMKKLGLEDLKGLRDRLHIPISDAELEANPKLPPYYRPDPDDPALAYMLERRRQLGGFLPERRDPGAQLQLPGDAPYEILKGGSGKQQVASTMAFVRLLKELIKDEHIGRRIVPIIPDESRTFGLESLFPTRKIFNTQGQNYTPVDAEMMLSYRESTSGQLMHTGINEAGSAALFQVAGTSYATHGEPMIPVYIFYSMFGFQRTADQFWAAGDQLTRGFIIGATAGRTTLTGEGTQHMDGHSPLLAATNEAVVTYDPAYAYEIRHIVRDALERWYGPDAGRNRDVMYYLTVYNEPLPQPAEPDGVDVEGILRGLYRLDGPPEGDGPEVQLLASGVAVPWIREARRLLAEEWGVRAGVWSVTSWNELRREALEADRHSFLHPDEPARVPYLTAKLAGSSGPFIATSDFDHLVPDQIRAWVPGDFHTLGADGFGFSDTRSAARRHYLIDAESVVVKALQALVAQGRADRSVLAQAIARYRLEDVSAGRSGAQGGEA
;
A
#
# COMPACT_ATOMS: atom_id res chain seq x y z
N MET A 1 -41.66 -7.62 30.17
CA MET A 1 -42.28 -6.53 29.38
C MET A 1 -41.21 -5.47 29.14
N SER A 2 -40.60 -5.49 27.96
CA SER A 2 -39.89 -4.30 27.45
C SER A 2 -40.90 -3.54 26.59
N PRO A 3 -41.11 -2.22 26.80
CA PRO A 3 -42.02 -1.45 25.98
C PRO A 3 -41.30 -1.15 24.66
N THR A 4 -41.63 -1.89 23.60
CA THR A 4 -41.32 -1.44 22.24
C THR A 4 -42.15 -0.18 22.00
N ASN A 5 -41.45 0.95 21.96
CA ASN A 5 -42.03 2.27 21.74
C ASN A 5 -42.62 2.32 20.31
N ASP A 6 -43.94 2.53 20.20
CA ASP A 6 -44.72 2.67 18.97
C ASP A 6 -44.30 3.85 18.05
N SER A 7 -43.19 4.53 18.37
CA SER A 7 -42.70 5.70 17.66
C SER A 7 -41.43 5.47 16.83
N THR A 8 -41.11 4.23 16.45
CA THR A 8 -39.86 3.95 15.71
C THR A 8 -40.17 3.77 14.22
N PRO A 9 -39.64 4.62 13.30
CA PRO A 9 -39.79 4.39 11.86
C PRO A 9 -39.12 3.07 11.45
N LEU A 10 -39.53 2.49 10.31
CA LEU A 10 -38.82 1.38 9.66
C LEU A 10 -37.31 1.71 9.61
N ILE A 11 -36.49 0.95 10.33
CA ILE A 11 -35.03 1.00 10.21
C ILE A 11 -34.65 -0.21 9.34
N ASP A 12 -34.04 0.06 8.19
CA ASP A 12 -33.43 -0.91 7.28
C ASP A 12 -34.37 -1.97 6.67
N GLY A 13 -35.64 -1.64 6.48
CA GLY A 13 -36.56 -2.50 5.71
C GLY A 13 -37.02 -3.76 6.45
N LEU A 14 -36.88 -3.82 7.77
CA LEU A 14 -37.40 -4.92 8.59
C LEU A 14 -38.82 -4.61 9.08
N LEU A 15 -39.75 -5.51 8.78
CA LEU A 15 -41.20 -5.38 9.04
C LEU A 15 -41.58 -5.36 10.53
N HIS A 16 -40.73 -5.88 11.42
CA HIS A 16 -41.04 -6.08 12.84
C HIS A 16 -41.29 -4.79 13.65
N LYS A 17 -41.08 -3.61 13.06
CA LYS A 17 -41.31 -2.31 13.73
C LYS A 17 -42.70 -1.71 13.50
N VAL A 18 -43.54 -2.34 12.67
CA VAL A 18 -44.90 -1.87 12.37
C VAL A 18 -45.89 -3.00 12.67
N ALA A 19 -46.93 -2.73 13.45
CA ALA A 19 -48.01 -3.69 13.68
C ALA A 19 -48.74 -3.96 12.36
N ASP A 20 -48.86 -5.23 11.99
CA ASP A 20 -49.62 -5.66 10.81
C ASP A 20 -51.12 -5.40 11.06
N ASN A 21 -51.68 -4.46 10.29
CA ASN A 21 -53.05 -4.00 10.44
C ASN A 21 -54.06 -4.94 9.76
N ASP A 22 -53.61 -5.86 8.90
CA ASP A 22 -54.42 -6.91 8.29
C ASP A 22 -53.59 -8.20 8.05
N PRO A 23 -53.44 -9.05 9.09
CA PRO A 23 -52.65 -10.28 8.98
C PRO A 23 -53.21 -11.31 8.01
N GLU A 24 -54.51 -11.26 7.69
CA GLU A 24 -55.15 -12.18 6.75
C GLU A 24 -54.73 -11.84 5.32
N GLU A 25 -54.81 -10.56 4.93
CA GLU A 25 -54.31 -10.08 3.64
C GLU A 25 -52.80 -10.35 3.49
N THR A 26 -52.00 -10.07 4.53
CA THR A 26 -50.56 -10.36 4.51
C THR A 26 -50.29 -11.86 4.33
N GLY A 27 -51.12 -12.73 4.92
CA GLY A 27 -51.08 -14.17 4.74
C GLY A 27 -51.31 -14.58 3.28
N GLU A 28 -52.35 -14.05 2.63
CA GLU A 28 -52.67 -14.35 1.22
C GLU A 28 -51.51 -14.00 0.27
N TRP A 29 -50.82 -12.88 0.50
CA TRP A 29 -49.64 -12.49 -0.29
C TRP A 29 -48.45 -13.44 -0.08
N ARG A 30 -48.25 -13.93 1.15
CA ARG A 30 -47.19 -14.91 1.46
C ARG A 30 -47.49 -16.26 0.84
N ASP A 31 -48.72 -16.75 1.00
CA ASP A 31 -49.16 -18.01 0.39
C ASP A 31 -49.04 -17.97 -1.13
N SER A 32 -49.36 -16.82 -1.75
CA SER A 32 -49.18 -16.60 -3.18
C SER A 32 -47.71 -16.66 -3.62
N LEU A 33 -46.80 -16.12 -2.81
CA LEU A 33 -45.35 -16.18 -3.07
C LEU A 33 -44.82 -17.61 -2.89
N ASP A 34 -45.23 -18.30 -1.84
CA ASP A 34 -44.81 -19.67 -1.54
C ASP A 34 -45.29 -20.64 -2.62
N ALA A 35 -46.55 -20.52 -3.05
CA ALA A 35 -47.09 -21.27 -4.18
C ALA A 35 -46.30 -21.00 -5.47
N LEU A 36 -45.92 -19.74 -5.73
CA LEU A 36 -45.12 -19.37 -6.91
C LEU A 36 -43.71 -19.99 -6.86
N ILE A 37 -43.05 -19.99 -5.70
CA ILE A 37 -41.74 -20.60 -5.49
C ILE A 37 -41.84 -22.11 -5.69
N ALA A 38 -42.85 -22.75 -5.10
CA ALA A 38 -43.06 -24.20 -5.21
C ALA A 38 -43.36 -24.65 -6.66
N GLU A 39 -44.18 -23.89 -7.40
CA GLU A 39 -44.58 -24.26 -8.76
C GLU A 39 -43.60 -23.84 -9.85
N LYS A 40 -42.95 -22.67 -9.71
CA LYS A 40 -42.16 -22.02 -10.78
C LYS A 40 -40.71 -21.73 -10.40
N GLY A 41 -40.32 -21.96 -9.14
CA GLY A 41 -38.96 -21.80 -8.65
C GLY A 41 -38.55 -20.35 -8.31
N GLY A 42 -37.45 -20.24 -7.56
CA GLY A 42 -36.88 -18.98 -7.07
C GLY A 42 -36.61 -17.91 -8.16
N PRO A 43 -36.08 -18.25 -9.36
CA PRO A 43 -35.85 -17.24 -10.41
C PRO A 43 -37.12 -16.52 -10.86
N ARG A 44 -38.25 -17.23 -10.96
CA ARG A 44 -39.53 -16.62 -11.34
C ARG A 44 -40.10 -15.76 -10.22
N ALA A 45 -40.04 -16.25 -8.97
CA ALA A 45 -40.44 -15.47 -7.80
C ALA A 45 -39.65 -14.15 -7.70
N ARG A 46 -38.33 -14.21 -7.89
CA ARG A 46 -37.46 -13.03 -7.94
C ARG A 46 -37.90 -12.04 -9.03
N PHE A 47 -38.19 -12.51 -10.24
CA PHE A 47 -38.66 -11.64 -11.32
C PHE A 47 -39.96 -10.90 -10.95
N ILE A 48 -40.92 -11.60 -10.34
CA ILE A 48 -42.20 -11.00 -9.91
C ILE A 48 -41.96 -9.95 -8.81
N LEU A 49 -41.20 -10.28 -7.77
CA LEU A 49 -40.88 -9.33 -6.69
C LEU A 49 -40.17 -8.07 -7.23
N LEU A 50 -39.20 -8.22 -8.13
CA LEU A 50 -38.54 -7.08 -8.76
C LEU A 50 -39.49 -6.25 -9.63
N SER A 51 -40.42 -6.90 -10.32
CA SER A 51 -41.45 -6.21 -11.12
C SER A 51 -42.42 -5.43 -10.24
N LEU A 52 -42.87 -6.01 -9.13
CA LEU A 52 -43.72 -5.35 -8.13
C LEU A 52 -42.99 -4.15 -7.49
N LEU A 53 -41.71 -4.30 -7.13
CA LEU A 53 -40.89 -3.20 -6.62
C LEU A 53 -40.69 -2.08 -7.65
N ALA A 54 -40.47 -2.42 -8.92
CA ALA A 54 -40.35 -1.42 -9.99
C ALA A 54 -41.66 -0.63 -10.17
N GLU A 55 -42.80 -1.31 -10.11
CA GLU A 55 -44.12 -0.68 -10.18
C GLU A 55 -44.42 0.16 -8.93
N ALA A 56 -44.08 -0.33 -7.74
CA ALA A 56 -44.19 0.40 -6.48
C ALA A 56 -43.39 1.71 -6.54
N ARG A 57 -42.15 1.68 -7.07
CA ARG A 57 -41.32 2.89 -7.28
C ARG A 57 -41.95 3.87 -8.26
N ARG A 58 -42.52 3.41 -9.39
CA ARG A 58 -43.26 4.28 -10.34
C ARG A 58 -44.45 4.97 -9.68
N LYS A 59 -45.08 4.31 -8.71
CA LYS A 59 -46.20 4.83 -7.92
C LYS A 59 -45.78 5.59 -6.65
N ASN A 60 -44.49 5.91 -6.51
CA ASN A 60 -43.92 6.61 -5.34
C ASN A 60 -44.11 5.90 -3.98
N VAL A 61 -44.30 4.58 -3.98
CA VAL A 61 -44.26 3.76 -2.77
C VAL A 61 -42.79 3.58 -2.36
N ARG A 62 -42.41 4.15 -1.21
CA ARG A 62 -41.03 4.10 -0.71
C ARG A 62 -40.79 2.78 0.03
N VAL A 63 -40.04 1.88 -0.58
CA VAL A 63 -39.51 0.67 0.07
C VAL A 63 -38.04 0.90 0.41
N PRO A 64 -37.61 0.78 1.69
CA PRO A 64 -36.20 0.89 2.05
C PRO A 64 -35.34 -0.11 1.30
N ALA A 65 -34.14 0.29 0.85
CA ALA A 65 -33.18 -0.67 0.34
C ALA A 65 -32.66 -1.53 1.51
N GLN A 66 -32.83 -2.85 1.43
CA GLN A 66 -32.22 -3.76 2.40
C GLN A 66 -30.73 -3.87 2.11
N THR A 67 -29.94 -3.07 2.81
CA THR A 67 -28.47 -3.09 2.75
C THR A 67 -27.87 -4.10 3.72
N THR A 68 -28.68 -4.64 4.63
CA THR A 68 -28.29 -5.62 5.64
C THR A 68 -29.19 -6.86 5.59
N THR A 69 -28.71 -7.98 6.11
CA THR A 69 -29.48 -9.23 6.26
C THR A 69 -29.51 -9.67 7.73
N PRO A 70 -30.37 -10.63 8.11
CA PRO A 70 -30.37 -11.17 9.48
C PRO A 70 -28.98 -11.56 10.00
N TYR A 71 -28.75 -11.48 11.31
CA TYR A 71 -27.44 -11.70 11.94
C TYR A 71 -27.16 -13.19 12.14
N ILE A 72 -27.21 -13.92 11.02
CA ILE A 72 -26.94 -15.35 10.87
C ILE A 72 -26.01 -15.58 9.67
N ASN A 73 -25.65 -16.83 9.41
CA ASN A 73 -24.80 -17.19 8.28
C ASN A 73 -25.50 -16.86 6.95
N THR A 74 -24.73 -16.41 5.95
CA THR A 74 -25.26 -16.16 4.60
C THR A 74 -25.59 -17.46 3.86
N ILE A 75 -24.83 -18.53 4.12
CA ILE A 75 -25.03 -19.86 3.53
C ILE A 75 -25.83 -20.68 4.55
N ASP A 76 -26.99 -21.19 4.13
CA ASP A 76 -27.81 -22.07 4.94
C ASP A 76 -27.16 -23.45 5.07
N VAL A 77 -27.45 -24.15 6.16
CA VAL A 77 -27.00 -25.51 6.45
C VAL A 77 -27.37 -26.48 5.32
N VAL A 78 -28.53 -26.30 4.68
CA VAL A 78 -28.95 -27.17 3.56
C VAL A 78 -28.13 -26.96 2.29
N ASP A 79 -27.50 -25.80 2.15
CA ASP A 79 -26.66 -25.41 1.02
C ASP A 79 -25.17 -25.60 1.31
N GLU A 80 -24.80 -26.05 2.52
CA GLU A 80 -23.41 -26.24 2.91
C GLU A 80 -22.75 -27.40 2.16
N PRO A 81 -21.61 -27.18 1.51
CA PRO A 81 -20.89 -28.24 0.84
C PRO A 81 -20.26 -29.20 1.87
N PHE A 82 -20.05 -30.45 1.44
CA PHE A 82 -19.25 -31.40 2.21
C PHE A 82 -17.82 -30.85 2.43
N TYR A 83 -17.31 -31.01 3.65
CA TYR A 83 -15.95 -30.62 4.01
C TYR A 83 -14.93 -31.66 3.51
N PRO A 84 -13.99 -31.31 2.62
CA PRO A 84 -13.15 -32.29 1.90
C PRO A 84 -11.94 -32.80 2.70
N GLY A 85 -11.66 -32.22 3.86
CA GLY A 85 -10.52 -32.57 4.71
C GLY A 85 -10.86 -33.49 5.87
N ASP A 86 -9.83 -33.99 6.54
CA ASP A 86 -9.97 -34.68 7.83
C ASP A 86 -9.90 -33.65 8.96
N GLU A 87 -11.06 -33.18 9.46
CA GLU A 87 -11.10 -32.15 10.49
C GLU A 87 -10.29 -32.52 11.75
N GLN A 88 -10.25 -33.81 12.14
CA GLN A 88 -9.54 -34.22 13.36
C GLN A 88 -8.02 -34.08 13.18
N VAL A 89 -7.50 -34.54 12.05
CA VAL A 89 -6.09 -34.39 11.69
C VAL A 89 -5.73 -32.91 11.56
N GLU A 90 -6.57 -32.11 10.88
CA GLU A 90 -6.30 -30.68 10.70
C GLU A 90 -6.34 -29.88 12.01
N ARG A 91 -7.21 -30.26 12.94
CA ARG A 91 -7.24 -29.68 14.28
C ARG A 91 -6.02 -30.07 15.11
N THR A 92 -5.41 -31.21 14.84
CA THR A 92 -4.24 -31.72 15.56
C THR A 92 -3.03 -30.81 15.33
N TYR A 93 -2.61 -30.58 14.08
CA TYR A 93 -1.49 -29.66 13.86
C TYR A 93 -1.84 -28.19 14.11
N ARG A 94 -3.10 -27.76 13.95
CA ARG A 94 -3.51 -26.41 14.38
C ARG A 94 -3.23 -26.16 15.88
N ARG A 95 -3.34 -27.20 16.72
CA ARG A 95 -2.96 -27.09 18.15
C ARG A 95 -1.46 -26.84 18.31
N TRP A 96 -0.62 -27.56 17.56
CA TRP A 96 0.84 -27.36 17.56
C TRP A 96 1.23 -25.97 17.08
N LEU A 97 0.59 -25.48 16.01
CA LEU A 97 0.80 -24.12 15.49
C LEU A 97 0.48 -23.05 16.54
N ARG A 98 -0.66 -23.19 17.24
CA ARG A 98 -1.06 -22.27 18.33
C ARG A 98 -0.06 -22.28 19.48
N TRP A 99 0.41 -23.47 19.87
CA TRP A 99 1.44 -23.60 20.91
C TRP A 99 2.73 -22.89 20.49
N ASN A 100 3.29 -23.23 19.33
CA ASN A 100 4.56 -22.67 18.86
C ASN A 100 4.50 -21.15 18.67
N ALA A 101 3.39 -20.62 18.13
CA ALA A 101 3.21 -19.18 18.00
C ALA A 101 3.20 -18.47 19.37
N ALA A 102 2.51 -19.04 20.37
CA ALA A 102 2.43 -18.47 21.71
C ALA A 102 3.75 -18.58 22.48
N VAL A 103 4.44 -19.73 22.36
CA VAL A 103 5.76 -19.97 22.93
C VAL A 103 6.79 -19.03 22.34
N MET A 104 6.80 -18.82 21.02
CA MET A 104 7.75 -17.91 20.37
C MET A 104 7.66 -16.50 20.93
N VAL A 105 6.45 -15.95 21.04
CA VAL A 105 6.24 -14.62 21.60
C VAL A 105 6.62 -14.58 23.09
N THR A 106 6.30 -15.62 23.85
CA THR A 106 6.66 -15.74 25.27
C THR A 106 8.17 -15.76 25.48
N ARG A 107 8.91 -16.57 24.69
CA ARG A 107 10.38 -16.61 24.70
C ARG A 107 10.98 -15.25 24.39
N ALA A 108 10.40 -14.50 23.46
CA ALA A 108 10.84 -13.15 23.09
C ALA A 108 10.61 -12.10 24.21
N GLN A 109 9.78 -12.40 25.23
CA GLN A 109 9.57 -11.55 26.41
C GLN A 109 10.47 -11.88 27.60
N ARG A 110 11.45 -12.78 27.44
CA ARG A 110 12.37 -13.11 28.54
C ARG A 110 13.20 -11.89 28.97
N PRO A 111 13.63 -11.83 30.26
CA PRO A 111 14.47 -10.75 30.75
C PRO A 111 15.72 -10.56 29.89
N GLY A 112 16.07 -9.30 29.61
CA GLY A 112 17.21 -8.93 28.75
C GLY A 112 16.87 -8.79 27.26
N ILE A 113 15.66 -9.16 26.82
CA ILE A 113 15.23 -9.04 25.41
C ILE A 113 13.95 -8.22 25.29
N SER A 114 12.80 -8.73 25.72
CA SER A 114 11.53 -7.97 25.82
C SER A 114 11.11 -7.20 24.55
N VAL A 115 11.23 -7.83 23.39
CA VAL A 115 11.03 -7.21 22.05
C VAL A 115 9.55 -7.11 21.60
N GLY A 116 8.61 -7.42 22.49
CA GLY A 116 7.18 -7.48 22.18
C GLY A 116 6.75 -8.63 21.26
N GLY A 117 5.51 -8.61 20.79
CA GLY A 117 4.87 -9.66 19.97
C GLY A 117 3.40 -9.86 20.37
N HIS A 118 2.60 -10.45 19.49
CA HIS A 118 1.15 -10.62 19.70
C HIS A 118 0.78 -12.10 19.70
N ILE A 119 0.18 -12.57 20.80
CA ILE A 119 -0.28 -13.96 20.92
C ILE A 119 -1.70 -14.10 20.35
N SER A 120 -2.54 -13.09 20.57
CA SER A 120 -3.98 -13.24 20.44
C SER A 120 -4.56 -12.95 19.06
N SER A 121 -3.84 -12.20 18.20
CA SER A 121 -4.26 -11.99 16.81
C SER A 121 -4.25 -13.31 16.04
N TYR A 122 -3.12 -14.03 16.02
CA TYR A 122 -3.06 -15.34 15.36
C TYR A 122 -4.07 -16.33 15.96
N ALA A 123 -4.25 -16.31 17.28
CA ALA A 123 -5.24 -17.19 17.91
C ALA A 123 -6.67 -17.01 17.36
N SER A 124 -7.04 -15.79 16.92
CA SER A 124 -8.32 -15.51 16.30
C SER A 124 -8.39 -15.87 14.81
N THR A 125 -7.27 -15.81 14.08
CA THR A 125 -7.23 -16.08 12.64
C THR A 125 -6.82 -17.51 12.27
N ALA A 126 -6.32 -18.32 13.21
CA ALA A 126 -5.74 -19.61 12.88
C ALA A 126 -6.72 -20.53 12.12
N THR A 127 -8.01 -20.58 12.46
CA THR A 127 -8.98 -21.38 11.69
C THR A 127 -9.12 -20.87 10.25
N LEU A 128 -9.16 -19.56 10.06
CA LEU A 128 -9.32 -18.91 8.76
C LEU A 128 -8.12 -19.26 7.86
N TYR A 129 -6.91 -19.15 8.42
CA TYR A 129 -5.69 -19.47 7.71
C TYR A 129 -5.58 -20.95 7.40
N GLU A 130 -5.83 -21.83 8.37
CA GLU A 130 -5.66 -23.27 8.18
C GLU A 130 -6.61 -23.85 7.12
N VAL A 131 -7.89 -23.45 7.12
CA VAL A 131 -8.82 -23.84 6.05
C VAL A 131 -8.30 -23.37 4.69
N GLY A 132 -7.77 -22.15 4.61
CA GLY A 132 -7.15 -21.63 3.40
C GLY A 132 -5.91 -22.40 2.96
N PHE A 133 -4.96 -22.65 3.87
CA PHE A 133 -3.72 -23.38 3.59
C PHE A 133 -3.97 -24.82 3.14
N ASN A 134 -5.04 -25.46 3.63
CA ASN A 134 -5.31 -26.86 3.35
C ASN A 134 -6.09 -27.09 2.05
N HIS A 135 -6.93 -26.12 1.66
CA HIS A 135 -7.92 -26.35 0.59
C HIS A 135 -7.93 -25.28 -0.52
N PHE A 136 -7.33 -24.11 -0.32
CA PHE A 136 -7.47 -22.98 -1.26
C PHE A 136 -6.15 -22.38 -1.72
N PHE A 137 -5.25 -21.97 -0.82
CA PHE A 137 -4.12 -21.12 -1.18
C PHE A 137 -3.09 -21.85 -2.02
N ARG A 138 -2.95 -21.43 -3.28
CA ARG A 138 -2.00 -22.01 -4.24
C ARG A 138 -0.59 -21.46 -4.03
N GLY A 139 0.39 -22.35 -3.88
CA GLY A 139 1.80 -22.00 -3.86
C GLY A 139 2.35 -21.73 -5.27
N LYS A 140 3.56 -21.18 -5.35
CA LYS A 140 4.17 -20.72 -6.62
C LYS A 140 4.41 -21.83 -7.65
N ASN A 141 4.42 -23.12 -7.27
CA ASN A 141 4.58 -24.25 -8.18
C ASN A 141 3.25 -24.81 -8.70
N HIS A 142 2.10 -24.24 -8.32
CA HIS A 142 0.81 -24.69 -8.83
C HIS A 142 0.74 -24.39 -10.35
N PRO A 143 0.20 -25.31 -11.19
CA PRO A 143 0.16 -25.12 -12.65
C PRO A 143 -0.57 -23.85 -13.10
N GLY A 144 -1.57 -23.41 -12.34
CA GLY A 144 -2.32 -22.16 -12.57
C GLY A 144 -1.67 -20.89 -11.99
N GLY A 145 -0.44 -20.97 -11.48
CA GLY A 145 0.21 -19.91 -10.72
C GLY A 145 -0.15 -19.90 -9.24
N GLY A 146 0.63 -19.18 -8.44
CA GLY A 146 0.40 -19.02 -7.00
C GLY A 146 -0.58 -17.90 -6.69
N ASP A 147 -1.33 -18.06 -5.60
CA ASP A 147 -2.23 -17.03 -5.08
C ASP A 147 -1.46 -15.94 -4.36
N HIS A 148 -2.08 -14.75 -4.25
CA HIS A 148 -1.51 -13.60 -3.56
C HIS A 148 -2.17 -13.50 -2.18
N VAL A 149 -1.47 -13.89 -1.11
CA VAL A 149 -2.04 -13.94 0.25
C VAL A 149 -1.46 -12.84 1.13
N PHE A 150 -2.26 -11.82 1.38
CA PHE A 150 -1.95 -10.69 2.26
C PHE A 150 -2.28 -11.08 3.69
N PHE A 151 -1.32 -11.72 4.36
CA PHE A 151 -1.45 -12.10 5.77
C PHE A 151 -1.51 -10.86 6.66
N GLN A 152 -2.33 -10.89 7.71
CA GLN A 152 -2.42 -9.81 8.68
C GLN A 152 -1.10 -9.69 9.45
N GLY A 153 -0.50 -8.50 9.46
CA GLY A 153 0.87 -8.31 9.96
C GLY A 153 1.10 -8.86 11.37
N HIS A 154 0.22 -8.54 12.32
CA HIS A 154 0.34 -8.98 13.71
C HIS A 154 0.08 -10.48 13.93
N ALA A 155 -0.40 -11.22 12.91
CA ALA A 155 -0.55 -12.67 12.95
C ALA A 155 0.70 -13.43 12.42
N SER A 156 1.80 -12.72 12.11
CA SER A 156 3.07 -13.31 11.68
C SER A 156 3.57 -14.49 12.54
N PRO A 157 3.36 -14.55 13.88
CA PRO A 157 3.81 -15.71 14.66
C PRO A 157 3.22 -17.04 14.21
N GLY A 158 2.00 -17.03 13.66
CA GLY A 158 1.38 -18.22 13.11
C GLY A 158 2.05 -18.75 11.85
N ASN A 159 2.41 -17.84 10.95
CA ASN A 159 3.11 -18.18 9.70
C ASN A 159 4.51 -18.72 9.99
N TYR A 160 5.22 -18.16 10.97
CA TYR A 160 6.51 -18.70 11.42
C TYR A 160 6.38 -20.06 12.11
N ALA A 161 5.37 -20.23 12.98
CA ALA A 161 5.07 -21.51 13.61
C ALA A 161 4.76 -22.59 12.56
N ARG A 162 4.04 -22.24 11.49
CA ARG A 162 3.77 -23.13 10.37
C ARG A 162 5.03 -23.47 9.60
N ALA A 163 5.83 -22.47 9.23
CA ALA A 163 7.10 -22.67 8.54
C ALA A 163 8.09 -23.54 9.35
N PHE A 164 8.07 -23.45 10.68
CA PHE A 164 8.85 -24.33 11.56
C PHE A 164 8.39 -25.80 11.49
N LEU A 165 7.08 -26.06 11.54
CA LEU A 165 6.55 -27.42 11.37
C LEU A 165 6.79 -27.96 9.95
N GLU A 166 6.70 -27.10 8.93
CA GLU A 166 7.05 -27.41 7.54
C GLU A 166 8.55 -27.68 7.33
N GLY A 167 9.40 -27.40 8.34
CA GLY A 167 10.85 -27.57 8.25
C GLY A 167 11.58 -26.46 7.48
N ARG A 168 10.93 -25.33 7.21
CA ARG A 168 11.52 -24.16 6.54
C ARG A 168 12.23 -23.20 7.50
N LEU A 169 11.90 -23.27 8.79
CA LEU A 169 12.54 -22.51 9.85
C LEU A 169 13.05 -23.45 10.95
N SER A 170 14.17 -23.09 11.56
CA SER A 170 14.75 -23.76 12.71
C SER A 170 14.29 -23.14 14.03
N GLU A 171 14.51 -23.84 15.14
CA GLU A 171 14.29 -23.27 16.48
C GLU A 171 15.15 -22.03 16.72
N ALA A 172 16.40 -22.03 16.23
CA ALA A 172 17.30 -20.88 16.33
C ALA A 172 16.76 -19.64 15.58
N ASP A 173 16.01 -19.84 14.49
CA ASP A 173 15.33 -18.74 13.80
C ASP A 173 14.18 -18.19 14.65
N LEU A 174 13.34 -19.07 15.22
CA LEU A 174 12.23 -18.67 16.08
C LEU A 174 12.71 -17.94 17.35
N ASP A 175 13.82 -18.38 17.95
CA ASP A 175 14.43 -17.73 19.11
C ASP A 175 15.01 -16.34 18.78
N GLY A 176 15.27 -16.08 17.49
CA GLY A 176 15.64 -14.77 16.93
C GLY A 176 14.45 -13.91 16.50
N PHE A 177 13.21 -14.25 16.88
CA PHE A 177 12.03 -13.43 16.58
C PHE A 177 12.19 -11.99 17.08
N ARG A 178 12.09 -11.03 16.16
CA ARG A 178 12.33 -9.59 16.33
C ARG A 178 13.76 -9.21 16.69
N GLN A 179 14.73 -10.08 16.41
CA GLN A 179 16.16 -9.86 16.65
C GLN A 179 16.99 -10.11 15.38
N GLU A 180 16.68 -9.36 14.33
CA GLU A 180 17.22 -9.56 12.97
C GLU A 180 18.70 -9.20 12.82
N VAL A 181 19.20 -8.30 13.67
CA VAL A 181 20.60 -7.83 13.63
C VAL A 181 21.44 -8.47 14.73
N SER A 182 20.93 -8.56 15.96
CA SER A 182 21.70 -9.10 17.10
C SER A 182 21.84 -10.62 17.09
N ARG A 183 20.87 -11.35 16.50
CA ARG A 183 20.87 -12.80 16.26
C ARG A 183 21.55 -13.65 17.36
N PRO A 184 21.16 -13.51 18.64
CA PRO A 184 21.86 -14.18 19.74
C PRO A 184 21.77 -15.72 19.71
N ALA A 185 20.78 -16.28 19.00
CA ALA A 185 20.59 -17.71 18.84
C ALA A 185 21.36 -18.31 17.64
N GLY A 186 22.06 -17.49 16.84
CA GLY A 186 22.80 -17.95 15.66
C GLY A 186 21.94 -18.28 14.43
N GLY A 187 20.60 -18.24 14.54
CA GLY A 187 19.68 -18.31 13.41
C GLY A 187 19.67 -17.01 12.58
N ARG A 188 18.85 -16.97 11.52
CA ARG A 188 18.76 -15.79 10.63
C ARG A 188 18.07 -14.58 11.28
N GLY A 189 17.35 -14.80 12.38
CA GLY A 189 16.45 -13.81 12.99
C GLY A 189 15.19 -13.60 12.15
N LEU A 190 14.06 -13.25 12.78
CA LEU A 190 12.80 -13.09 12.06
C LEU A 190 12.26 -11.67 12.22
N PRO A 191 11.81 -11.00 11.14
CA PRO A 191 11.17 -9.71 11.27
C PRO A 191 9.87 -9.81 12.06
N SER A 192 9.47 -8.71 12.68
CA SER A 192 8.23 -8.66 13.46
C SER A 192 6.99 -8.98 12.63
N TYR A 193 6.99 -8.54 11.37
CA TYR A 193 5.83 -8.54 10.48
C TYR A 193 6.28 -8.92 9.05
N PRO A 194 5.34 -9.03 8.09
CA PRO A 194 5.66 -9.24 6.68
C PRO A 194 6.49 -8.07 6.12
N HIS A 195 7.80 -8.25 6.06
CA HIS A 195 8.75 -7.27 5.55
C HIS A 195 9.63 -7.95 4.50
N PRO A 196 9.29 -7.90 3.20
CA PRO A 196 10.05 -8.56 2.15
C PRO A 196 11.52 -8.11 2.14
N ARG A 197 11.82 -6.82 2.33
CA ARG A 197 13.19 -6.29 2.45
C ARG A 197 13.99 -6.87 3.61
N ARG A 198 13.32 -7.47 4.60
CA ARG A 198 13.96 -8.10 5.76
C ARG A 198 14.05 -9.63 5.66
N MET A 199 13.24 -10.24 4.80
CA MET A 199 13.21 -11.70 4.60
C MET A 199 12.78 -12.01 3.15
N GLU A 200 13.67 -11.73 2.21
CA GLU A 200 13.41 -11.61 0.76
C GLU A 200 12.95 -12.88 0.06
N ASP A 201 13.13 -14.04 0.72
CA ASP A 201 12.76 -15.38 0.28
C ASP A 201 11.47 -15.90 0.94
N PHE A 202 10.87 -15.13 1.86
CA PHE A 202 9.74 -15.57 2.67
C PHE A 202 8.51 -14.67 2.52
N TRP A 203 8.61 -13.39 2.87
CA TRP A 203 7.46 -12.47 2.85
C TRP A 203 7.28 -11.82 1.48
N GLU A 204 6.02 -11.63 1.07
CA GLU A 204 5.66 -11.08 -0.24
C GLU A 204 4.99 -9.72 -0.17
N PHE A 205 4.12 -9.47 0.83
CA PHE A 205 3.26 -8.29 0.90
C PHE A 205 3.37 -7.63 2.28
N PRO A 206 3.77 -6.35 2.39
CA PRO A 206 3.82 -5.63 3.66
C PRO A 206 2.44 -5.11 4.09
N THR A 207 1.94 -5.58 5.23
CA THR A 207 0.52 -5.38 5.63
C THR A 207 0.33 -4.80 7.02
N VAL A 208 1.40 -4.49 7.75
CA VAL A 208 1.28 -4.06 9.15
C VAL A 208 0.88 -2.59 9.29
N SER A 209 1.17 -1.74 8.29
CA SER A 209 0.52 -0.44 8.19
C SER A 209 -0.91 -0.69 7.69
N MET A 210 -1.85 -0.64 8.64
CA MET A 210 -3.25 -1.01 8.41
C MET A 210 -3.86 -0.11 7.33
N GLY A 211 -4.73 -0.67 6.49
CA GLY A 211 -5.33 0.06 5.37
C GLY A 211 -4.54 -0.01 4.06
N LEU A 212 -3.21 -0.19 4.10
CA LEU A 212 -2.43 -0.35 2.86
C LEU A 212 -2.62 -1.72 2.20
N GLY A 213 -2.68 -2.78 3.01
CA GLY A 213 -2.93 -4.15 2.53
C GLY A 213 -4.22 -4.31 1.70
N PRO A 214 -5.40 -3.84 2.15
CA PRO A 214 -6.62 -3.92 1.35
C PRO A 214 -6.54 -3.09 0.06
N ALA A 215 -5.94 -1.89 0.10
CA ALA A 215 -5.73 -1.09 -1.11
C ALA A 215 -4.84 -1.84 -2.11
N GLU A 216 -3.69 -2.33 -1.69
CA GLU A 216 -2.77 -3.11 -2.54
C GLU A 216 -3.44 -4.37 -3.11
N ALA A 217 -4.22 -5.10 -2.31
CA ALA A 217 -4.93 -6.31 -2.75
C ALA A 217 -5.95 -6.03 -3.88
N ILE A 218 -6.67 -4.90 -3.83
CA ILE A 218 -7.59 -4.50 -4.92
C ILE A 218 -6.80 -4.29 -6.21
N TYR A 219 -5.68 -3.57 -6.13
CA TYR A 219 -4.84 -3.29 -7.30
C TYR A 219 -4.06 -4.52 -7.79
N GLN A 220 -3.69 -5.45 -6.91
CA GLN A 220 -3.10 -6.75 -7.25
C GLN A 220 -4.07 -7.60 -8.07
N ALA A 221 -5.33 -7.70 -7.64
CA ALA A 221 -6.36 -8.42 -8.39
C ALA A 221 -6.68 -7.76 -9.74
N TRP A 222 -6.67 -6.42 -9.80
CA TRP A 222 -6.86 -5.69 -11.06
C TRP A 222 -5.65 -5.88 -12.00
N PHE A 223 -4.44 -5.93 -11.45
CA PHE A 223 -3.22 -6.14 -12.22
C PHE A 223 -3.10 -7.57 -12.77
N ASP A 224 -3.62 -8.58 -12.07
CA ASP A 224 -3.77 -9.93 -12.65
C ASP A 224 -4.57 -9.86 -13.96
N ARG A 225 -5.70 -9.12 -13.97
CA ARG A 225 -6.50 -8.90 -15.18
C ARG A 225 -5.76 -8.11 -16.24
N TYR A 226 -4.96 -7.13 -15.84
CA TYR A 226 -4.09 -6.38 -16.75
C TYR A 226 -3.10 -7.31 -17.47
N LEU A 227 -2.37 -8.14 -16.74
CA LEU A 227 -1.41 -9.08 -17.33
C LEU A 227 -2.09 -10.08 -18.29
N GLN A 228 -3.28 -10.58 -17.92
CA GLN A 228 -4.07 -11.47 -18.76
C GLN A 228 -4.55 -10.77 -20.03
N GLY A 229 -5.17 -9.59 -19.89
CA GLY A 229 -5.71 -8.80 -21.00
C GLY A 229 -4.63 -8.28 -21.94
N ALA A 230 -3.46 -7.96 -21.39
CA ALA A 230 -2.26 -7.62 -22.16
C ALA A 230 -1.60 -8.85 -22.80
N GLY A 231 -2.02 -10.09 -22.48
CA GLY A 231 -1.43 -11.32 -23.00
C GLY A 231 0.03 -11.53 -22.59
N ILE A 232 0.40 -11.04 -21.41
CA ILE A 232 1.75 -11.17 -20.83
C ILE A 232 1.86 -12.47 -20.02
N LYS A 233 0.84 -12.75 -19.20
CA LYS A 233 0.77 -13.96 -18.39
C LYS A 233 -0.69 -14.38 -18.20
N ASP A 234 -0.93 -15.69 -18.26
CA ASP A 234 -2.23 -16.24 -17.84
C ASP A 234 -2.29 -16.27 -16.31
N THR A 235 -3.15 -15.41 -15.78
CA THR A 235 -3.41 -15.23 -14.35
C THR A 235 -4.83 -15.69 -13.97
N SER A 236 -5.55 -16.35 -14.89
CA SER A 236 -6.97 -16.69 -14.73
C SER A 236 -7.28 -17.63 -13.56
N ALA A 237 -6.28 -18.39 -13.13
CA ALA A 237 -6.36 -19.28 -11.97
C ALA A 237 -5.66 -18.72 -10.72
N GLN A 238 -5.12 -17.50 -10.75
CA GLN A 238 -4.56 -16.86 -9.56
C GLN A 238 -5.66 -16.11 -8.81
N HIS A 239 -5.61 -16.15 -7.48
CA HIS A 239 -6.58 -15.46 -6.62
C HIS A 239 -5.89 -14.58 -5.59
N THR A 240 -6.45 -13.40 -5.33
CA THR A 240 -5.97 -12.47 -4.30
C THR A 240 -6.79 -12.59 -3.02
N TRP A 241 -6.12 -12.83 -1.90
CA TRP A 241 -6.71 -13.00 -0.58
C TRP A 241 -6.21 -11.92 0.37
N ALA A 242 -7.10 -11.06 0.87
CA ALA A 242 -6.77 -10.03 1.86
C ALA A 242 -7.30 -10.37 3.25
N PHE A 243 -6.40 -10.61 4.21
CA PHE A 243 -6.78 -10.90 5.59
C PHE A 243 -6.71 -9.65 6.46
N LEU A 244 -7.88 -9.18 6.88
CA LEU A 244 -8.05 -7.86 7.48
C LEU A 244 -8.62 -7.95 8.89
N GLY A 245 -8.34 -6.95 9.73
CA GLY A 245 -9.05 -6.76 11.00
C GLY A 245 -10.31 -5.94 10.81
N ASP A 246 -11.37 -6.21 11.57
CA ASP A 246 -12.55 -5.33 11.62
C ASP A 246 -12.22 -3.92 12.11
N GLY A 247 -11.28 -3.77 13.05
CA GLY A 247 -10.76 -2.47 13.48
C GLY A 247 -9.90 -1.77 12.42
N GLU A 248 -9.18 -2.50 11.58
CA GLU A 248 -8.41 -1.96 10.44
C GLU A 248 -9.33 -1.36 9.36
N MET A 249 -10.58 -1.82 9.31
CA MET A 249 -11.58 -1.23 8.41
C MET A 249 -11.98 0.21 8.82
N ASP A 250 -11.50 0.77 9.93
CA ASP A 250 -11.67 2.20 10.23
C ASP A 250 -10.72 3.10 9.40
N GLU A 251 -9.62 2.55 8.86
CA GLU A 251 -8.71 3.30 7.98
C GLU A 251 -9.41 3.67 6.66
N PRO A 252 -9.30 4.92 6.18
CA PRO A 252 -9.91 5.35 4.92
C PRO A 252 -9.51 4.47 3.72
N GLU A 253 -8.25 4.06 3.65
CA GLU A 253 -7.68 3.23 2.59
C GLU A 253 -8.30 1.82 2.55
N SER A 254 -8.79 1.31 3.70
CA SER A 254 -9.46 0.01 3.77
C SER A 254 -10.80 -0.04 3.04
N ARG A 255 -11.50 1.10 2.93
CA ARG A 255 -12.85 1.18 2.33
C ARG A 255 -12.92 2.10 1.11
N GLY A 256 -11.95 2.99 0.92
CA GLY A 256 -12.00 4.07 -0.06
C GLY A 256 -11.95 3.62 -1.53
N MET A 257 -11.52 2.39 -1.80
CA MET A 257 -11.36 1.87 -3.16
C MET A 257 -12.29 0.68 -3.49
N LEU A 258 -13.26 0.37 -2.64
CA LEU A 258 -14.15 -0.79 -2.84
C LEU A 258 -14.91 -0.71 -4.18
N GLN A 259 -15.35 0.48 -4.59
CA GLN A 259 -16.09 0.66 -5.83
C GLN A 259 -15.26 0.32 -7.07
N LEU A 260 -13.93 0.52 -7.02
CA LEU A 260 -13.05 0.14 -8.13
C LEU A 260 -13.14 -1.37 -8.38
N ALA A 261 -13.00 -2.18 -7.33
CA ALA A 261 -13.03 -3.63 -7.45
C ALA A 261 -14.34 -4.15 -8.05
N ALA A 262 -15.48 -3.56 -7.65
CA ALA A 262 -16.78 -3.92 -8.19
C ALA A 262 -16.96 -3.44 -9.64
N SER A 263 -16.58 -2.20 -9.95
CA SER A 263 -16.67 -1.65 -11.31
C SER A 263 -15.79 -2.41 -12.32
N GLN A 264 -14.67 -2.97 -11.84
CA GLN A 264 -13.76 -3.80 -12.63
C GLN A 264 -14.07 -5.31 -12.54
N GLN A 265 -15.20 -5.69 -11.93
CA GLN A 265 -15.66 -7.08 -11.81
C GLN A 265 -14.57 -8.05 -11.31
N LEU A 266 -13.82 -7.65 -10.27
CA LEU A 266 -12.67 -8.40 -9.77
C LEU A 266 -13.08 -9.65 -8.97
N ASP A 267 -13.64 -10.66 -9.64
CA ASP A 267 -14.02 -11.94 -9.02
C ASP A 267 -12.84 -12.86 -8.66
N ASN A 268 -11.61 -12.42 -8.92
CA ASN A 268 -10.36 -13.00 -8.44
C ASN A 268 -9.88 -12.35 -7.12
N LEU A 269 -10.75 -11.61 -6.42
CA LEU A 269 -10.45 -10.96 -5.14
C LEU A 269 -11.39 -11.46 -4.04
N THR A 270 -10.81 -11.84 -2.90
CA THR A 270 -11.55 -12.11 -1.68
C THR A 270 -10.94 -11.40 -0.47
N PHE A 271 -11.73 -10.53 0.14
CA PHE A 271 -11.43 -9.98 1.46
C PHE A 271 -11.95 -10.95 2.53
N VAL A 272 -11.15 -11.20 3.56
CA VAL A 272 -11.53 -11.97 4.74
C VAL A 272 -11.34 -11.08 5.96
N VAL A 273 -12.42 -10.46 6.42
CA VAL A 273 -12.41 -9.57 7.57
C VAL A 273 -12.66 -10.40 8.83
N ASN A 274 -11.64 -10.48 9.68
CA ASN A 274 -11.71 -11.10 10.99
C ASN A 274 -12.51 -10.22 11.96
N CYS A 275 -13.80 -10.47 12.05
CA CYS A 275 -14.74 -9.74 12.90
C CYS A 275 -14.75 -10.30 14.32
N ASN A 276 -13.64 -10.08 15.04
CA ASN A 276 -13.53 -10.46 16.45
C ASN A 276 -14.23 -9.44 17.39
N LEU A 277 -14.78 -8.37 16.82
CA LEU A 277 -15.52 -7.26 17.41
C LEU A 277 -14.66 -6.35 18.30
N GLN A 278 -13.34 -6.42 18.20
CA GLN A 278 -12.38 -5.74 19.07
C GLN A 278 -11.24 -5.11 18.26
N ARG A 279 -10.90 -3.88 18.60
CA ARG A 279 -9.62 -3.25 18.28
C ARG A 279 -8.66 -3.38 19.47
N LEU A 280 -7.66 -2.51 19.54
CA LEU A 280 -6.60 -2.58 20.55
C LEU A 280 -7.14 -2.36 21.97
N ASP A 281 -7.90 -1.28 22.19
CA ASP A 281 -8.34 -0.82 23.52
C ASP A 281 -9.83 -1.08 23.83
N GLY A 282 -10.51 -1.91 23.04
CA GLY A 282 -11.92 -2.23 23.26
C GLY A 282 -12.67 -2.61 21.98
N PRO A 283 -14.01 -2.64 22.01
CA PRO A 283 -14.81 -2.99 20.84
C PRO A 283 -14.71 -1.94 19.72
N VAL A 284 -14.88 -2.38 18.47
CA VAL A 284 -14.91 -1.48 17.30
C VAL A 284 -16.18 -0.62 17.31
N ARG A 285 -17.35 -1.26 17.52
CA ARG A 285 -18.66 -0.61 17.63
C ARG A 285 -19.46 -1.14 18.82
N GLY A 286 -19.06 -0.82 20.05
CA GLY A 286 -19.71 -1.36 21.26
C GLY A 286 -21.23 -1.18 21.32
N ASN A 287 -21.73 0.00 20.93
CA ASN A 287 -23.16 0.32 20.88
C ASN A 287 -23.83 0.00 19.53
N GLY A 288 -23.12 -0.69 18.64
CA GLY A 288 -23.57 -1.01 17.29
C GLY A 288 -23.21 -2.44 16.91
N LYS A 289 -23.14 -2.70 15.60
CA LYS A 289 -22.83 -4.01 15.01
C LYS A 289 -21.90 -3.84 13.82
N ILE A 290 -20.59 -3.97 14.02
CA ILE A 290 -19.58 -3.73 12.97
C ILE A 290 -19.81 -4.60 11.73
N ILE A 291 -20.24 -5.86 11.91
CA ILE A 291 -20.55 -6.75 10.78
C ILE A 291 -21.71 -6.22 9.93
N GLN A 292 -22.73 -5.62 10.54
CA GLN A 292 -23.86 -5.03 9.80
C GLN A 292 -23.44 -3.74 9.08
N GLU A 293 -22.63 -2.90 9.72
CA GLU A 293 -22.04 -1.72 9.09
C GLU A 293 -21.20 -2.09 7.86
N LEU A 294 -20.33 -3.10 8.00
CA LEU A 294 -19.50 -3.61 6.92
C LEU A 294 -20.36 -4.24 5.82
N GLU A 295 -21.35 -5.07 6.15
CA GLU A 295 -22.26 -5.66 5.15
C GLU A 295 -22.91 -4.56 4.28
N ALA A 296 -23.47 -3.52 4.92
CA ALA A 296 -24.10 -2.41 4.21
C ALA A 296 -23.10 -1.65 3.33
N CYS A 297 -21.89 -1.39 3.83
CA CYS A 297 -20.85 -0.69 3.10
C CYS A 297 -20.39 -1.46 1.86
N PHE A 298 -20.07 -2.75 2.01
CA PHE A 298 -19.62 -3.60 0.91
C PHE A 298 -20.72 -3.86 -0.13
N LYS A 299 -21.96 -4.12 0.31
CA LYS A 299 -23.11 -4.23 -0.62
C LYS A 299 -23.35 -2.93 -1.36
N GLY A 300 -23.27 -1.79 -0.68
CA GLY A 300 -23.37 -0.45 -1.30
C GLY A 300 -22.28 -0.19 -2.33
N ALA A 301 -21.09 -0.77 -2.15
CA ALA A 301 -20.00 -0.70 -3.11
C ALA A 301 -20.09 -1.74 -4.26
N GLY A 302 -21.09 -2.62 -4.26
CA GLY A 302 -21.30 -3.63 -5.32
C GLY A 302 -20.59 -4.97 -5.11
N TRP A 303 -20.19 -5.28 -3.87
CA TRP A 303 -19.52 -6.55 -3.54
C TRP A 303 -20.51 -7.66 -3.18
N ASN A 304 -20.09 -8.90 -3.40
CA ASN A 304 -20.70 -10.07 -2.80
C ASN A 304 -20.29 -10.14 -1.31
N VAL A 305 -21.25 -10.31 -0.41
CA VAL A 305 -20.99 -10.37 1.03
C VAL A 305 -21.43 -11.72 1.59
N ILE A 306 -20.48 -12.44 2.18
CA ILE A 306 -20.71 -13.72 2.87
C ILE A 306 -20.44 -13.51 4.37
N LYS A 307 -21.47 -13.66 5.19
CA LYS A 307 -21.36 -13.61 6.65
C LYS A 307 -21.17 -15.02 7.22
N VAL A 308 -20.17 -15.17 8.08
CA VAL A 308 -19.88 -16.41 8.81
C VAL A 308 -19.96 -16.10 10.31
N ILE A 309 -21.18 -16.15 10.84
CA ILE A 309 -21.55 -15.66 12.17
C ILE A 309 -21.54 -16.78 13.21
N TRP A 310 -22.21 -17.90 12.93
CA TRP A 310 -22.47 -18.97 13.89
C TRP A 310 -21.88 -20.32 13.45
N GLY A 311 -21.26 -21.04 14.38
CA GLY A 311 -20.76 -22.40 14.14
C GLY A 311 -21.89 -23.43 14.15
N ARG A 312 -21.60 -24.67 13.71
CA ARG A 312 -22.62 -25.69 13.47
C ARG A 312 -23.47 -26.10 14.69
N GLY A 313 -22.98 -25.85 15.89
CA GLY A 313 -23.75 -26.09 17.12
C GLY A 313 -25.05 -25.27 17.22
N TRP A 314 -25.12 -24.15 16.51
CA TRP A 314 -26.31 -23.28 16.43
C TRP A 314 -27.35 -23.77 15.42
N ASP A 315 -26.98 -24.63 14.47
CA ASP A 315 -27.83 -25.04 13.35
C ASP A 315 -29.13 -25.69 13.85
N GLN A 316 -29.04 -26.54 14.87
CA GLN A 316 -30.20 -27.18 15.48
C GLN A 316 -31.13 -26.19 16.19
N LEU A 317 -30.58 -25.13 16.80
CA LEU A 317 -31.37 -24.10 17.49
C LEU A 317 -32.08 -23.20 16.47
N LEU A 318 -31.39 -22.82 15.39
CA LEU A 318 -31.96 -22.04 14.29
C LEU A 318 -33.04 -22.85 13.55
N ALA A 319 -32.84 -24.14 13.32
CA ALA A 319 -33.85 -25.02 12.72
C ALA A 319 -35.10 -25.19 13.61
N ALA A 320 -34.92 -25.15 14.94
CA ALA A 320 -36.00 -25.21 15.92
C ALA A 320 -36.74 -23.87 16.15
N ASP A 321 -36.16 -22.74 15.74
CA ASP A 321 -36.71 -21.39 15.93
C ASP A 321 -37.84 -21.07 14.94
N LYS A 322 -39.01 -21.69 15.12
CA LYS A 322 -40.17 -21.53 14.22
C LYS A 322 -40.79 -20.13 14.25
N ASP A 323 -40.58 -19.38 15.32
CA ASP A 323 -41.15 -18.04 15.51
C ASP A 323 -40.14 -16.91 15.21
N HIS A 324 -38.95 -17.25 14.68
CA HIS A 324 -37.83 -16.32 14.41
C HIS A 324 -37.39 -15.50 15.63
N ALA A 325 -37.62 -16.01 16.84
CA ALA A 325 -37.32 -15.31 18.08
C ALA A 325 -35.81 -15.27 18.36
N LEU A 326 -35.09 -16.34 18.02
CA LEU A 326 -33.64 -16.42 18.15
C LEU A 326 -32.95 -15.53 17.13
N GLU A 327 -33.41 -15.54 15.88
CA GLU A 327 -32.92 -14.65 14.83
C GLU A 327 -33.10 -13.17 15.22
N HIS A 328 -34.29 -12.80 15.71
CA HIS A 328 -34.57 -11.45 16.19
C HIS A 328 -33.65 -11.06 17.36
N LEU A 329 -33.49 -11.94 18.34
CA LEU A 329 -32.59 -11.71 19.47
C LEU A 329 -31.13 -11.51 19.02
N MET A 330 -30.67 -12.29 18.03
CA MET A 330 -29.34 -12.15 17.46
C MET A 330 -29.14 -10.81 16.74
N MET A 331 -30.20 -10.32 16.09
CA MET A 331 -30.24 -9.03 15.41
C MET A 331 -30.16 -7.85 16.40
N GLU A 332 -30.95 -7.88 17.47
CA GLU A 332 -30.99 -6.78 18.46
C GLU A 332 -29.77 -6.71 19.36
N THR A 333 -29.09 -7.84 19.60
CA THR A 333 -27.93 -7.90 20.50
C THR A 333 -26.75 -7.10 19.91
N LEU A 334 -26.22 -6.16 20.69
CA LEU A 334 -25.11 -5.29 20.30
C LEU A 334 -23.74 -5.98 20.43
N ASP A 335 -22.72 -5.50 19.73
CA ASP A 335 -21.37 -6.07 19.81
C ASP A 335 -20.81 -6.03 21.24
N GLY A 336 -21.08 -4.97 22.01
CA GLY A 336 -20.67 -4.87 23.41
C GLY A 336 -21.25 -5.98 24.30
N ASP A 337 -22.49 -6.37 24.06
CA ASP A 337 -23.13 -7.50 24.75
C ASP A 337 -22.47 -8.82 24.35
N TYR A 338 -22.22 -9.05 23.05
CA TYR A 338 -21.54 -10.25 22.58
C TYR A 338 -20.12 -10.42 23.13
N GLN A 339 -19.40 -9.31 23.37
CA GLN A 339 -18.11 -9.37 24.04
C GLN A 339 -18.25 -9.68 25.53
N THR A 340 -19.26 -9.12 26.19
CA THR A 340 -19.57 -9.43 27.59
C THR A 340 -19.92 -10.91 27.77
N PHE A 341 -20.73 -11.48 26.87
CA PHE A 341 -21.06 -12.92 26.90
C PHE A 341 -19.81 -13.79 26.84
N LYS A 342 -18.85 -13.47 25.96
CA LYS A 342 -17.63 -14.27 25.84
C LYS A 342 -16.63 -14.07 26.98
N ALA A 343 -16.80 -13.04 27.80
CA ALA A 343 -15.99 -12.80 28.99
C ALA A 343 -16.54 -13.46 30.28
N ASN A 344 -17.68 -14.15 30.19
CA ASN A 344 -18.36 -14.84 31.30
C ASN A 344 -18.44 -16.37 31.03
N ASP A 345 -19.58 -17.00 31.31
CA ASP A 345 -19.82 -18.45 31.23
C ASP A 345 -21.20 -18.79 30.62
N GLY A 346 -21.52 -20.09 30.52
CA GLY A 346 -22.78 -20.58 29.96
C GLY A 346 -24.03 -20.15 30.73
N ALA A 347 -23.95 -20.11 32.07
CA ALA A 347 -25.05 -19.64 32.92
C ALA A 347 -25.41 -18.18 32.63
N TYR A 348 -24.38 -17.33 32.47
CA TYR A 348 -24.56 -15.94 32.07
C TYR A 348 -25.21 -15.83 30.69
N VAL A 349 -24.77 -16.62 29.71
CA VAL A 349 -25.37 -16.63 28.36
C VAL A 349 -26.83 -17.10 28.40
N ARG A 350 -27.14 -18.17 29.14
CA ARG A 350 -28.52 -18.64 29.34
C ARG A 350 -29.41 -17.51 29.86
N LYS A 351 -28.98 -16.82 30.91
CA LYS A 351 -29.79 -15.79 31.56
C LYS A 351 -29.87 -14.47 30.77
N HIS A 352 -28.74 -14.02 30.22
CA HIS A 352 -28.60 -12.68 29.65
C HIS A 352 -28.65 -12.62 28.14
N PHE A 353 -28.69 -13.75 27.43
CA PHE A 353 -28.98 -13.82 26.00
C PHE A 353 -30.32 -14.54 25.79
N PHE A 354 -30.39 -15.87 25.97
CA PHE A 354 -31.62 -16.64 25.75
C PHE A 354 -32.76 -16.22 26.70
N GLY A 355 -32.45 -15.84 27.95
CA GLY A 355 -33.44 -15.37 28.92
C GLY A 355 -34.08 -14.01 28.59
N ARG A 356 -33.64 -13.32 27.54
CA ARG A 356 -34.26 -12.04 27.10
C ARG A 356 -35.63 -12.25 26.45
N ASP A 357 -35.91 -13.43 25.90
CA ASP A 357 -37.20 -13.79 25.32
C ASP A 357 -37.64 -15.18 25.84
N PRO A 358 -38.86 -15.35 26.39
CA PRO A 358 -39.33 -16.65 26.85
C PRO A 358 -39.32 -17.77 25.79
N ARG A 359 -39.43 -17.42 24.50
CA ARG A 359 -39.36 -18.38 23.38
C ARG A 359 -37.94 -18.90 23.19
N THR A 360 -36.93 -18.03 23.23
CA THR A 360 -35.53 -18.44 23.08
C THR A 360 -34.99 -19.11 24.34
N ALA A 361 -35.52 -18.77 25.52
CA ALA A 361 -35.25 -19.50 26.76
C ALA A 361 -35.67 -20.98 26.70
N ARG A 362 -36.83 -21.27 26.07
CA ARG A 362 -37.31 -22.65 25.86
C ARG A 362 -36.42 -23.45 24.92
N LEU A 363 -35.82 -22.81 23.91
CA LEU A 363 -34.93 -23.51 22.95
C LEU A 363 -33.72 -24.19 23.62
N VAL A 364 -33.31 -23.70 24.79
CA VAL A 364 -32.15 -24.21 25.53
C VAL A 364 -32.52 -24.73 26.93
N GLU A 365 -33.81 -24.98 27.20
CA GLU A 365 -34.26 -25.37 28.54
C GLU A 365 -33.65 -26.69 29.01
N ASP A 366 -33.49 -27.64 28.08
CA ASP A 366 -32.90 -28.96 28.33
C ASP A 366 -31.38 -29.01 28.14
N TRP A 367 -30.75 -27.90 27.75
CA TRP A 367 -29.30 -27.84 27.57
C TRP A 367 -28.62 -27.54 28.90
N THR A 368 -27.43 -28.08 29.12
CA THR A 368 -26.52 -27.70 30.21
C THR A 368 -25.83 -26.36 29.93
N ASP A 369 -25.29 -25.71 30.97
CA ASP A 369 -24.53 -24.47 30.78
C ASP A 369 -23.24 -24.72 29.99
N GLU A 370 -22.65 -25.90 30.10
CA GLU A 370 -21.51 -26.34 29.32
C GLU A 370 -21.85 -26.47 27.83
N GLU A 371 -23.01 -27.04 27.48
CA GLU A 371 -23.47 -27.14 26.08
C GLU A 371 -23.75 -25.76 25.48
N ILE A 372 -24.36 -24.86 26.25
CA ILE A 372 -24.54 -23.46 25.83
C ILE A 372 -23.18 -22.77 25.63
N TRP A 373 -22.23 -22.99 26.54
CA TRP A 373 -20.89 -22.39 26.44
C TRP A 373 -20.06 -22.95 25.27
N ALA A 374 -20.32 -24.19 24.87
CA ALA A 374 -19.67 -24.84 23.74
C ALA A 374 -20.09 -24.26 22.38
N LEU A 375 -21.18 -23.47 22.32
CA LEU A 375 -21.62 -22.77 21.10
C LEU A 375 -20.53 -21.84 20.56
N GLN A 376 -20.15 -22.04 19.30
CA GLN A 376 -19.03 -21.36 18.68
C GLN A 376 -19.49 -20.24 17.74
N ARG A 377 -18.66 -19.20 17.60
CA ARG A 377 -18.76 -18.25 16.49
C ARG A 377 -18.25 -18.92 15.21
N GLY A 378 -18.89 -18.62 14.07
CA GLY A 378 -18.72 -19.33 12.79
C GLY A 378 -17.31 -19.29 12.24
N GLY A 379 -16.57 -18.20 12.42
CA GLY A 379 -15.17 -18.11 12.01
C GLY A 379 -14.23 -19.06 12.75
N ASN A 380 -14.68 -19.75 13.81
CA ASN A 380 -13.91 -20.81 14.47
C ASN A 380 -14.30 -22.22 13.99
N ASP A 381 -15.31 -22.35 13.13
CA ASP A 381 -15.82 -23.62 12.58
C ASP A 381 -15.27 -23.85 11.16
N TYR A 382 -14.65 -25.03 10.96
CA TYR A 382 -14.00 -25.40 9.70
C TYR A 382 -14.99 -25.53 8.53
N HIS A 383 -16.19 -26.06 8.79
CA HIS A 383 -17.18 -26.31 7.75
C HIS A 383 -17.77 -24.99 7.25
N LYS A 384 -18.11 -24.09 8.18
CA LYS A 384 -18.66 -22.76 7.85
C LYS A 384 -17.64 -21.91 7.07
N MET A 385 -16.36 -21.94 7.49
CA MET A 385 -15.30 -21.25 6.77
C MET A 385 -15.02 -21.84 5.38
N TYR A 386 -15.00 -23.17 5.24
CA TYR A 386 -14.83 -23.82 3.95
C TYR A 386 -15.97 -23.49 2.99
N ALA A 387 -17.22 -23.53 3.47
CA ALA A 387 -18.39 -23.15 2.70
C ALA A 387 -18.26 -21.72 2.16
N ALA A 388 -17.83 -20.78 3.01
CA ALA A 388 -17.62 -19.39 2.62
C ALA A 388 -16.50 -19.22 1.59
N TYR A 389 -15.36 -19.89 1.75
CA TYR A 389 -14.25 -19.81 0.79
C TYR A 389 -14.62 -20.43 -0.55
N LYS A 390 -15.28 -21.59 -0.54
CA LYS A 390 -15.78 -22.22 -1.75
C LYS A 390 -16.75 -21.30 -2.49
N ALA A 391 -17.79 -20.79 -1.81
CA ALA A 391 -18.76 -19.88 -2.39
C ALA A 391 -18.11 -18.60 -2.94
N ALA A 392 -17.11 -18.03 -2.24
CA ALA A 392 -16.38 -16.85 -2.72
C ALA A 392 -15.60 -17.13 -4.01
N THR A 393 -14.91 -18.27 -4.11
CA THR A 393 -14.12 -18.63 -5.30
C THR A 393 -14.97 -19.06 -6.50
N GLU A 394 -16.17 -19.57 -6.24
CA GLU A 394 -17.15 -19.96 -7.28
C GLU A 394 -17.99 -18.77 -7.77
N HIS A 395 -18.11 -17.70 -6.98
CA HIS A 395 -18.79 -16.46 -7.38
C HIS A 395 -18.04 -15.77 -8.54
N LYS A 396 -18.80 -15.16 -9.47
CA LYS A 396 -18.26 -14.51 -10.67
C LYS A 396 -18.88 -13.13 -10.89
N GLY A 397 -18.13 -12.26 -11.56
CA GLY A 397 -18.54 -10.90 -11.92
C GLY A 397 -18.46 -9.86 -10.80
N GLN A 398 -18.14 -10.24 -9.56
CA GLN A 398 -17.97 -9.32 -8.43
C GLN A 398 -16.89 -9.81 -7.47
N PRO A 399 -16.14 -8.90 -6.81
CA PRO A 399 -15.30 -9.25 -5.68
C PRO A 399 -16.16 -9.73 -4.49
N THR A 400 -15.58 -10.58 -3.65
CA THR A 400 -16.27 -11.10 -2.45
C THR A 400 -15.61 -10.62 -1.16
N VAL A 401 -16.41 -10.27 -0.16
CA VAL A 401 -15.96 -10.11 1.22
C VAL A 401 -16.59 -11.17 2.10
N ILE A 402 -15.77 -11.76 2.97
CA ILE A 402 -16.17 -12.70 4.00
C ILE A 402 -16.04 -12.01 5.35
N LEU A 403 -17.17 -11.83 6.03
CA LEU A 403 -17.25 -11.26 7.37
C LEU A 403 -17.29 -12.41 8.38
N ALA A 404 -16.11 -12.82 8.85
CA ALA A 404 -15.96 -13.99 9.71
C ALA A 404 -15.97 -13.59 11.19
N GLN A 405 -17.02 -13.95 11.91
CA GLN A 405 -17.11 -13.67 13.34
C GLN A 405 -16.23 -14.64 14.13
N THR A 406 -15.23 -14.12 14.86
CA THR A 406 -14.27 -14.94 15.64
C THR A 406 -14.21 -14.48 17.10
N VAL A 407 -13.34 -15.10 17.91
CA VAL A 407 -13.07 -14.67 19.29
C VAL A 407 -11.60 -14.24 19.39
N LYS A 408 -11.35 -12.99 19.83
CA LYS A 408 -9.99 -12.53 20.09
C LYS A 408 -9.35 -13.36 21.21
N GLY A 409 -8.15 -13.88 20.98
CA GLY A 409 -7.49 -14.77 21.95
C GLY A 409 -8.17 -16.13 22.14
N TYR A 410 -8.87 -16.64 21.12
CA TYR A 410 -9.55 -17.94 21.17
C TYR A 410 -8.60 -19.06 21.62
N LEU A 411 -9.08 -19.89 22.57
CA LEU A 411 -8.33 -20.99 23.18
C LEU A 411 -7.05 -20.59 23.92
N LEU A 412 -6.86 -19.33 24.31
CA LEU A 412 -5.73 -18.92 25.17
C LEU A 412 -6.06 -18.99 26.68
N GLY A 413 -7.34 -19.06 27.05
CA GLY A 413 -7.81 -19.21 28.43
C GLY A 413 -8.61 -18.00 28.91
N SER A 414 -9.20 -18.06 30.10
CA SER A 414 -10.08 -17.01 30.66
C SER A 414 -9.35 -15.67 30.90
N HIS A 415 -8.03 -15.71 31.09
CA HIS A 415 -7.17 -14.53 31.21
C HIS A 415 -7.00 -13.78 29.88
N PHE A 416 -7.22 -14.44 28.73
CA PHE A 416 -6.97 -13.88 27.39
C PHE A 416 -8.23 -13.79 26.51
N ALA A 417 -9.05 -14.83 26.44
CA ALA A 417 -10.15 -14.89 25.48
C ALA A 417 -11.19 -13.80 25.74
N GLY A 418 -11.47 -12.96 24.74
CA GLY A 418 -12.49 -11.92 24.80
C GLY A 418 -12.19 -10.72 25.71
N ARG A 419 -11.01 -10.62 26.35
CA ARG A 419 -10.64 -9.49 27.22
C ARG A 419 -10.00 -8.34 26.43
N ASN A 420 -10.24 -7.10 26.86
CA ASN A 420 -9.66 -5.91 26.21
C ASN A 420 -8.13 -5.87 26.31
N ALA A 421 -7.58 -6.20 27.49
CA ALA A 421 -6.13 -6.13 27.76
C ALA A 421 -5.29 -7.15 26.97
N THR A 422 -5.93 -8.13 26.34
CA THR A 422 -5.31 -9.27 25.65
C THR A 422 -4.33 -8.85 24.56
N HIS A 423 -4.53 -7.69 23.92
CA HIS A 423 -3.56 -7.17 22.97
C HIS A 423 -2.19 -6.86 23.60
N GLN A 424 -2.19 -6.39 24.85
CA GLN A 424 -0.98 -6.05 25.59
C GLN A 424 -0.40 -7.23 26.39
N MET A 425 -1.08 -8.38 26.39
CA MET A 425 -0.61 -9.60 27.06
C MET A 425 0.36 -10.35 26.14
N LYS A 426 1.66 -10.13 26.36
CA LYS A 426 2.74 -10.61 25.48
C LYS A 426 3.50 -11.82 26.03
N LYS A 427 3.11 -12.35 27.20
CA LYS A 427 3.75 -13.51 27.83
C LYS A 427 2.72 -14.36 28.55
N LEU A 428 2.95 -15.67 28.57
CA LEU A 428 2.21 -16.63 29.37
C LEU A 428 2.97 -16.89 30.68
N GLY A 429 2.28 -16.83 31.82
CA GLY A 429 2.84 -17.34 33.09
C GLY A 429 2.92 -18.87 33.08
N LEU A 430 3.55 -19.46 34.10
CA LEU A 430 3.66 -20.92 34.20
C LEU A 430 2.29 -21.62 34.20
N GLU A 431 1.33 -21.11 34.98
CA GLU A 431 -0.03 -21.66 35.02
C GLU A 431 -0.77 -21.49 33.70
N ASP A 432 -0.57 -20.35 33.01
CA ASP A 432 -1.14 -20.14 31.68
C ASP A 432 -0.53 -21.10 30.65
N LEU A 433 0.77 -21.38 30.74
CA LEU A 433 1.48 -22.34 29.89
C LEU A 433 0.94 -23.76 30.10
N LYS A 434 0.82 -24.21 31.36
CA LYS A 434 0.23 -25.52 31.69
C LYS A 434 -1.21 -25.63 31.18
N GLY A 435 -2.04 -24.64 31.48
CA GLY A 435 -3.42 -24.61 31.04
C GLY A 435 -3.56 -24.55 29.51
N LEU A 436 -2.66 -23.88 28.80
CA LEU A 436 -2.63 -23.87 27.34
C LEU A 436 -2.18 -25.23 26.78
N ARG A 437 -1.11 -25.83 27.33
CA ARG A 437 -0.60 -27.16 26.98
C ARG A 437 -1.70 -28.21 27.09
N ASP A 438 -2.45 -28.20 28.19
CA ASP A 438 -3.56 -29.14 28.44
C ASP A 438 -4.70 -28.96 27.44
N ARG A 439 -5.16 -27.73 27.22
CA ARG A 439 -6.25 -27.42 26.28
C ARG A 439 -5.89 -27.73 24.83
N LEU A 440 -4.62 -27.63 24.48
CA LEU A 440 -4.10 -27.93 23.15
C LEU A 440 -3.60 -29.39 23.03
N HIS A 441 -3.62 -30.18 24.10
CA HIS A 441 -3.12 -31.55 24.15
C HIS A 441 -1.68 -31.68 23.63
N ILE A 442 -0.79 -30.77 24.03
CA ILE A 442 0.63 -30.80 23.62
C ILE A 442 1.39 -31.77 24.54
N PRO A 443 2.14 -32.75 24.02
CA PRO A 443 2.80 -33.78 24.83
C PRO A 443 4.13 -33.26 25.41
N ILE A 444 4.06 -32.19 26.21
CA ILE A 444 5.17 -31.65 27.01
C ILE A 444 4.82 -31.86 28.48
N SER A 445 5.75 -32.38 29.27
CA SER A 445 5.54 -32.67 30.69
C SER A 445 5.56 -31.40 31.57
N ASP A 446 4.97 -31.49 32.76
CA ASP A 446 5.06 -30.40 33.76
C ASP A 446 6.51 -30.08 34.14
N ALA A 447 7.35 -31.11 34.28
CA ALA A 447 8.76 -30.95 34.62
C ALA A 447 9.53 -30.13 33.57
N GLU A 448 9.21 -30.30 32.27
CA GLU A 448 9.83 -29.51 31.20
C GLU A 448 9.41 -28.03 31.25
N LEU A 449 8.15 -27.74 31.57
CA LEU A 449 7.66 -26.36 31.72
C LEU A 449 8.21 -25.69 32.99
N GLU A 450 8.32 -26.45 34.08
CA GLU A 450 8.84 -25.97 35.37
C GLU A 450 10.35 -25.74 35.35
N ALA A 451 11.11 -26.52 34.57
CA ALA A 451 12.55 -26.37 34.43
C ALA A 451 12.95 -24.98 33.93
N ASN A 452 12.21 -24.42 32.98
CA ASN A 452 12.42 -23.04 32.54
C ASN A 452 11.14 -22.39 31.95
N PRO A 453 10.29 -21.77 32.81
CA PRO A 453 9.05 -21.13 32.36
C PRO A 453 9.27 -19.94 31.42
N LYS A 454 10.49 -19.41 31.33
CA LYS A 454 10.87 -18.30 30.44
C LYS A 454 11.29 -18.80 29.06
N LEU A 455 11.67 -20.08 28.94
CA LEU A 455 12.03 -20.75 27.70
C LEU A 455 11.25 -22.07 27.55
N PRO A 456 9.91 -22.01 27.52
CA PRO A 456 9.11 -23.22 27.30
C PRO A 456 9.49 -23.86 25.95
N PRO A 457 9.52 -25.19 25.83
CA PRO A 457 9.92 -25.86 24.60
C PRO A 457 8.94 -25.62 23.45
N TYR A 458 9.46 -25.44 22.24
CA TYR A 458 8.64 -25.60 21.04
C TYR A 458 8.23 -27.07 20.90
N TYR A 459 7.12 -27.30 20.20
CA TYR A 459 6.68 -28.66 19.88
C TYR A 459 6.77 -28.92 18.39
N ARG A 460 7.45 -30.00 18.03
CA ARG A 460 7.44 -30.58 16.69
C ARG A 460 7.24 -32.09 16.85
N PRO A 461 6.26 -32.69 16.16
CA PRO A 461 6.07 -34.14 16.22
C PRO A 461 7.21 -34.87 15.49
N ASP A 462 7.23 -36.19 15.59
CA ASP A 462 8.16 -37.02 14.80
C ASP A 462 7.94 -36.78 13.29
N PRO A 463 9.00 -36.87 12.45
CA PRO A 463 8.89 -36.60 11.01
C PRO A 463 7.91 -37.51 10.25
N ASP A 464 7.59 -38.69 10.80
CA ASP A 464 6.66 -39.68 10.26
C ASP A 464 5.24 -39.57 10.89
N ASP A 465 4.99 -38.57 11.73
CA ASP A 465 3.66 -38.33 12.29
C ASP A 465 2.62 -38.13 11.17
N PRO A 466 1.51 -38.89 11.18
CA PRO A 466 0.53 -38.89 10.09
C PRO A 466 -0.13 -37.52 9.89
N ALA A 467 -0.30 -36.71 10.94
CA ALA A 467 -0.86 -35.37 10.83
C ALA A 467 0.13 -34.38 10.23
N LEU A 468 1.43 -34.52 10.54
CA LEU A 468 2.47 -33.74 9.86
C LEU A 468 2.57 -34.13 8.38
N ALA A 469 2.55 -35.42 8.06
CA ALA A 469 2.56 -35.90 6.68
C ALA A 469 1.35 -35.39 5.89
N TYR A 470 0.16 -35.40 6.49
CA TYR A 470 -1.05 -34.82 5.88
C TYR A 470 -0.89 -33.32 5.58
N MET A 471 -0.36 -32.54 6.54
CA MET A 471 -0.13 -31.10 6.35
C MET A 471 0.79 -30.82 5.15
N LEU A 472 1.89 -31.58 5.04
CA LEU A 472 2.85 -31.46 3.94
C LEU A 472 2.26 -31.90 2.60
N GLU A 473 1.46 -32.97 2.60
CA GLU A 473 0.75 -33.46 1.41
C GLU A 473 -0.22 -32.41 0.87
N ARG A 474 -1.01 -31.75 1.73
CA ARG A 474 -1.92 -30.67 1.30
C ARG A 474 -1.18 -29.52 0.63
N ARG A 475 -0.05 -29.09 1.20
CA ARG A 475 0.79 -28.06 0.56
C ARG A 475 1.37 -28.52 -0.77
N ARG A 476 1.77 -29.79 -0.89
CA ARG A 476 2.26 -30.35 -2.16
C ARG A 476 1.18 -30.32 -3.25
N GLN A 477 -0.04 -30.75 -2.92
CA GLN A 477 -1.19 -30.73 -3.83
C GLN A 477 -1.55 -29.30 -4.29
N LEU A 478 -1.39 -28.32 -3.40
CA LEU A 478 -1.63 -26.91 -3.70
C LEU A 478 -0.40 -26.18 -4.26
N GLY A 479 0.64 -26.88 -4.70
CA GLY A 479 1.76 -26.26 -5.43
C GLY A 479 2.83 -25.61 -4.55
N GLY A 480 3.04 -26.09 -3.33
CA GLY A 480 4.18 -25.72 -2.49
C GLY A 480 3.82 -24.92 -1.24
N PHE A 481 4.81 -24.35 -0.57
CA PHE A 481 4.64 -23.62 0.68
C PHE A 481 4.19 -22.18 0.46
N LEU A 482 3.65 -21.56 1.50
CA LEU A 482 3.30 -20.14 1.55
C LEU A 482 3.56 -19.60 2.97
N PRO A 483 3.93 -18.32 3.13
CA PRO A 483 4.36 -17.42 2.06
C PRO A 483 5.73 -17.86 1.51
N GLU A 484 6.01 -17.51 0.26
CA GLU A 484 7.27 -17.77 -0.42
C GLU A 484 7.51 -16.71 -1.49
N ARG A 485 8.59 -15.94 -1.35
CA ARG A 485 8.97 -14.93 -2.33
C ARG A 485 10.11 -15.44 -3.20
N ARG A 486 10.01 -15.24 -4.51
CA ARG A 486 11.04 -15.61 -5.49
C ARG A 486 11.37 -14.41 -6.36
N ASP A 487 12.65 -14.11 -6.53
CA ASP A 487 13.13 -13.20 -7.58
C ASP A 487 14.02 -14.02 -8.52
N PRO A 488 13.54 -14.38 -9.73
CA PRO A 488 14.33 -15.16 -10.67
C PRO A 488 15.54 -14.37 -11.24
N GLY A 489 15.66 -13.07 -10.94
CA GLY A 489 16.71 -12.22 -11.47
C GLY A 489 16.62 -12.03 -12.98
N ALA A 490 15.39 -11.99 -13.51
CA ALA A 490 15.14 -11.88 -14.93
C ALA A 490 15.76 -10.59 -15.51
N GLN A 491 16.61 -10.77 -16.53
CA GLN A 491 17.15 -9.68 -17.33
C GLN A 491 16.24 -9.42 -18.52
N LEU A 492 16.10 -8.16 -18.90
CA LEU A 492 15.39 -7.76 -20.10
C LEU A 492 16.39 -7.40 -21.19
N GLN A 493 16.03 -7.67 -22.45
CA GLN A 493 16.74 -7.06 -23.56
C GLN A 493 16.39 -5.57 -23.59
N LEU A 494 17.31 -4.74 -23.11
CA LEU A 494 17.13 -3.29 -23.02
C LEU A 494 17.25 -2.63 -24.39
N PRO A 495 16.61 -1.47 -24.61
CA PRO A 495 16.74 -0.73 -25.86
C PRO A 495 18.18 -0.31 -26.13
N GLY A 496 18.55 -0.27 -27.42
CA GLY A 496 19.81 0.35 -27.87
C GLY A 496 19.82 1.87 -27.71
N ASP A 497 20.81 2.55 -28.29
CA ASP A 497 20.98 4.00 -28.08
C ASP A 497 19.86 4.86 -28.71
N ALA A 498 19.24 4.39 -29.80
CA ALA A 498 18.35 5.19 -30.65
C ALA A 498 17.18 5.87 -29.92
N PRO A 499 16.41 5.21 -29.02
CA PRO A 499 15.33 5.87 -28.26
C PRO A 499 15.83 7.01 -27.37
N TYR A 500 17.06 6.92 -26.87
CA TYR A 500 17.66 7.92 -25.98
C TYR A 500 18.22 9.11 -26.77
N GLU A 501 18.75 8.89 -27.97
CA GLU A 501 19.38 9.91 -28.82
C GLU A 501 18.43 11.05 -29.22
N ILE A 502 17.11 10.84 -29.16
CA ILE A 502 16.11 11.89 -29.47
C ILE A 502 16.24 13.13 -28.58
N LEU A 503 16.78 12.98 -27.38
CA LEU A 503 16.97 14.08 -26.43
C LEU A 503 18.37 14.69 -26.51
N LYS A 504 19.28 14.13 -27.33
CA LYS A 504 20.65 14.63 -27.47
C LYS A 504 20.73 15.98 -28.18
N GLY A 505 19.92 16.16 -29.22
CA GLY A 505 19.96 17.37 -30.07
C GLY A 505 19.35 18.63 -29.45
N GLY A 506 18.78 18.53 -28.23
CA GLY A 506 18.02 19.62 -27.61
C GLY A 506 16.72 19.94 -28.33
N SER A 507 16.15 21.13 -28.08
CA SER A 507 14.88 21.59 -28.67
C SER A 507 15.04 22.58 -29.83
N GLY A 508 16.27 22.88 -30.25
CA GLY A 508 16.55 23.85 -31.30
C GLY A 508 15.97 25.24 -30.97
N LYS A 509 15.09 25.76 -31.82
CA LYS A 509 14.41 27.06 -31.60
C LYS A 509 13.12 26.95 -30.78
N GLN A 510 12.60 25.74 -30.56
CA GLN A 510 11.39 25.54 -29.78
C GLN A 510 11.72 25.54 -28.28
N GLN A 511 10.80 26.02 -27.45
CA GLN A 511 10.87 25.82 -26.02
C GLN A 511 10.08 24.57 -25.64
N VAL A 512 10.67 23.74 -24.78
CA VAL A 512 10.13 22.43 -24.40
C VAL A 512 10.29 22.27 -22.90
N ALA A 513 9.19 21.94 -22.21
CA ALA A 513 9.22 21.64 -20.78
C ALA A 513 9.90 20.29 -20.54
N SER A 514 10.56 20.09 -19.39
CA SER A 514 11.20 18.81 -19.08
C SER A 514 10.18 17.66 -18.98
N THR A 515 8.93 17.94 -18.60
CA THR A 515 7.81 16.98 -18.69
C THR A 515 7.61 16.48 -20.12
N MET A 516 7.60 17.39 -21.10
CA MET A 516 7.45 17.03 -22.51
C MET A 516 8.66 16.25 -23.03
N ALA A 517 9.87 16.58 -22.57
CA ALA A 517 11.08 15.83 -22.92
C ALA A 517 11.02 14.39 -22.39
N PHE A 518 10.66 14.19 -21.13
CA PHE A 518 10.44 12.87 -20.55
C PHE A 518 9.39 12.06 -21.33
N VAL A 519 8.25 12.69 -21.65
CA VAL A 519 7.15 12.03 -22.37
C VAL A 519 7.52 11.67 -23.81
N ARG A 520 8.37 12.46 -24.47
CA ARG A 520 8.94 12.09 -25.78
C ARG A 520 9.80 10.82 -25.67
N LEU A 521 10.66 10.74 -24.65
CA LEU A 521 11.47 9.53 -24.40
C LEU A 521 10.59 8.32 -24.07
N LEU A 522 9.61 8.49 -23.19
CA LEU A 522 8.65 7.43 -22.83
C LEU A 522 7.92 6.89 -24.06
N LYS A 523 7.51 7.75 -25.00
CA LYS A 523 6.87 7.34 -26.26
C LYS A 523 7.77 6.48 -27.13
N GLU A 524 9.07 6.78 -27.20
CA GLU A 524 10.02 5.93 -27.93
C GLU A 524 10.29 4.61 -27.21
N LEU A 525 10.43 4.62 -25.88
CA LEU A 525 10.58 3.40 -25.09
C LEU A 525 9.36 2.47 -25.19
N ILE A 526 8.14 3.02 -25.26
CA ILE A 526 6.91 2.25 -25.46
C ILE A 526 6.83 1.61 -26.87
N LYS A 527 7.52 2.18 -27.86
CA LYS A 527 7.60 1.60 -29.22
C LYS A 527 8.62 0.46 -29.33
N ASP A 528 9.55 0.36 -28.39
CA ASP A 528 10.54 -0.70 -28.36
C ASP A 528 9.87 -2.08 -28.33
N GLU A 529 10.36 -3.02 -29.13
CA GLU A 529 9.73 -4.33 -29.29
C GLU A 529 9.95 -5.27 -28.10
N HIS A 530 10.98 -5.04 -27.29
CA HIS A 530 11.35 -5.91 -26.18
C HIS A 530 10.77 -5.42 -24.85
N ILE A 531 10.89 -4.12 -24.55
CA ILE A 531 10.41 -3.56 -23.28
C ILE A 531 9.10 -2.79 -23.42
N GLY A 532 8.69 -2.41 -24.64
CA GLY A 532 7.58 -1.48 -24.84
C GLY A 532 6.26 -1.96 -24.26
N ARG A 533 6.00 -3.29 -24.25
CA ARG A 533 4.81 -3.90 -23.61
C ARG A 533 4.95 -4.09 -22.10
N ARG A 534 6.16 -3.97 -21.55
CA ARG A 534 6.46 -4.07 -20.11
C ARG A 534 6.29 -2.74 -19.39
N ILE A 535 6.29 -1.62 -20.12
CA ILE A 535 6.07 -0.29 -19.56
C ILE A 535 4.58 -0.11 -19.22
N VAL A 536 4.30 0.30 -17.98
CA VAL A 536 2.94 0.52 -17.46
C VAL A 536 2.77 1.99 -17.07
N PRO A 537 2.28 2.86 -17.96
CA PRO A 537 1.97 4.24 -17.59
C PRO A 537 0.76 4.29 -16.65
N ILE A 538 0.93 4.93 -15.50
CA ILE A 538 -0.10 5.08 -14.45
C ILE A 538 -0.45 6.55 -14.33
N ILE A 539 -1.74 6.88 -14.44
CA ILE A 539 -2.25 8.25 -14.51
C ILE A 539 -3.41 8.46 -13.52
N PRO A 540 -3.28 9.37 -12.54
CA PRO A 540 -4.37 9.76 -11.66
C PRO A 540 -5.20 10.86 -12.30
N ASP A 541 -6.05 10.50 -13.26
CA ASP A 541 -6.92 11.42 -14.03
C ASP A 541 -6.18 12.27 -15.08
N GLU A 542 -5.40 13.25 -14.63
CA GLU A 542 -4.97 14.35 -15.47
C GLU A 542 -3.85 13.95 -16.45
N SER A 543 -4.21 13.45 -17.64
CA SER A 543 -3.25 13.02 -18.67
C SER A 543 -2.77 14.13 -19.60
N ARG A 544 -3.64 15.13 -19.84
CA ARG A 544 -3.45 16.17 -20.86
C ARG A 544 -2.42 17.19 -20.42
N THR A 545 -2.45 17.57 -19.15
CA THR A 545 -1.41 18.40 -18.53
C THR A 545 0.00 17.85 -18.73
N PHE A 546 0.14 16.52 -18.85
CA PHE A 546 1.43 15.87 -19.06
C PHE A 546 1.72 15.52 -20.54
N GLY A 547 0.80 15.72 -21.48
CA GLY A 547 1.01 15.39 -22.90
C GLY A 547 0.96 13.89 -23.21
N LEU A 548 0.29 13.10 -22.35
CA LEU A 548 0.12 11.65 -22.50
C LEU A 548 -1.10 11.25 -23.33
N GLU A 549 -2.01 12.17 -23.62
CA GLU A 549 -3.25 11.93 -24.36
C GLU A 549 -3.01 11.38 -25.77
N SER A 550 -1.86 11.71 -26.37
CA SER A 550 -1.43 11.12 -27.65
C SER A 550 -1.20 9.60 -27.61
N LEU A 551 -1.08 8.99 -26.43
CA LEU A 551 -1.02 7.54 -26.27
C LEU A 551 -2.42 6.90 -26.30
N PHE A 552 -3.49 7.64 -26.01
CA PHE A 552 -4.83 7.04 -25.88
C PHE A 552 -5.31 6.28 -27.13
N PRO A 553 -5.18 6.82 -28.36
CA PRO A 553 -5.72 6.13 -29.53
C PRO A 553 -4.99 4.82 -29.84
N THR A 554 -3.70 4.74 -29.53
CA THR A 554 -2.82 3.63 -29.93
C THR A 554 -2.62 2.61 -28.82
N ARG A 555 -2.49 3.07 -27.57
CA ARG A 555 -2.20 2.24 -26.40
C ARG A 555 -3.42 1.95 -25.54
N LYS A 556 -4.44 2.82 -25.60
CA LYS A 556 -5.75 2.67 -24.92
C LYS A 556 -5.64 2.59 -23.40
N ILE A 557 -6.74 2.88 -22.72
CA ILE A 557 -6.88 2.74 -21.27
C ILE A 557 -7.32 1.30 -20.98
N PHE A 558 -6.69 0.65 -20.02
CA PHE A 558 -7.08 -0.66 -19.56
C PHE A 558 -8.41 -0.59 -18.80
N ASN A 559 -9.40 -1.36 -19.23
CA ASN A 559 -10.63 -1.61 -18.50
C ASN A 559 -11.04 -3.06 -18.71
N THR A 560 -11.34 -3.77 -17.63
CA THR A 560 -11.75 -5.19 -17.66
C THR A 560 -12.98 -5.47 -18.53
N GLN A 561 -13.84 -4.46 -18.73
CA GLN A 561 -15.07 -4.57 -19.51
C GLN A 561 -14.99 -3.86 -20.88
N GLY A 562 -13.87 -3.20 -21.20
CA GLY A 562 -13.75 -2.33 -22.37
C GLY A 562 -14.66 -1.10 -22.32
N GLN A 563 -14.79 -0.39 -23.45
CA GLN A 563 -15.61 0.80 -23.56
C GLN A 563 -17.07 0.46 -23.92
N ASN A 564 -18.00 0.69 -22.98
CA ASN A 564 -19.43 0.36 -23.13
C ASN A 564 -20.33 1.59 -23.37
N TYR A 565 -19.76 2.70 -23.82
CA TYR A 565 -20.44 3.96 -24.10
C TYR A 565 -19.74 4.72 -25.25
N THR A 566 -20.41 5.70 -25.83
CA THR A 566 -19.78 6.62 -26.81
C THR A 566 -19.19 7.82 -26.06
N PRO A 567 -17.86 8.06 -26.11
CA PRO A 567 -17.27 9.20 -25.42
C PRO A 567 -17.59 10.52 -26.13
N VAL A 568 -17.66 11.61 -25.37
CA VAL A 568 -17.97 12.96 -25.91
C VAL A 568 -16.95 13.41 -26.96
N ASP A 569 -15.69 12.99 -26.82
CA ASP A 569 -14.61 13.33 -27.74
C ASP A 569 -14.42 12.31 -28.86
N ALA A 570 -15.36 11.38 -29.10
CA ALA A 570 -15.22 10.29 -30.09
C ALA A 570 -14.80 10.74 -31.51
N GLU A 571 -15.14 11.97 -31.91
CA GLU A 571 -14.78 12.54 -33.22
C GLU A 571 -13.40 13.23 -33.23
N MET A 572 -12.75 13.39 -32.07
CA MET A 572 -11.43 13.99 -31.94
C MET A 572 -10.31 12.96 -32.23
N MET A 573 -9.21 13.42 -32.83
CA MET A 573 -8.05 12.59 -33.17
C MET A 573 -7.40 11.93 -31.93
N LEU A 574 -7.45 12.62 -30.79
CA LEU A 574 -6.86 12.20 -29.51
C LEU A 574 -7.91 11.65 -28.53
N SER A 575 -9.04 11.14 -29.07
CA SER A 575 -10.11 10.56 -28.27
C SER A 575 -9.61 9.39 -27.42
N TYR A 576 -10.08 9.33 -26.19
CA TYR A 576 -9.73 8.22 -25.31
C TYR A 576 -10.58 6.98 -25.63
N ARG A 577 -9.95 5.81 -25.43
CA ARG A 577 -10.56 4.50 -25.68
C ARG A 577 -10.21 3.55 -24.57
N GLU A 578 -11.20 2.84 -24.06
CA GLU A 578 -11.02 1.78 -23.07
C GLU A 578 -11.01 0.40 -23.74
N SER A 579 -10.15 -0.49 -23.27
CA SER A 579 -9.93 -1.81 -23.86
C SER A 579 -9.50 -2.82 -22.81
N THR A 580 -9.93 -4.07 -22.98
CA THR A 580 -9.46 -5.21 -22.17
C THR A 580 -7.98 -5.54 -22.40
N SER A 581 -7.38 -4.97 -23.44
CA SER A 581 -5.94 -5.05 -23.74
C SER A 581 -5.26 -3.67 -23.75
N GLY A 582 -5.89 -2.66 -23.12
CA GLY A 582 -5.30 -1.34 -22.97
C GLY A 582 -4.03 -1.39 -22.13
N GLN A 583 -3.06 -0.53 -22.45
CA GLN A 583 -1.77 -0.50 -21.77
C GLN A 583 -1.70 0.54 -20.66
N LEU A 584 -2.47 1.64 -20.79
CA LEU A 584 -2.48 2.74 -19.82
C LEU A 584 -3.38 2.39 -18.65
N MET A 585 -2.89 2.58 -17.42
CA MET A 585 -3.67 2.36 -16.21
C MET A 585 -4.14 3.70 -15.65
N HIS A 586 -5.43 3.98 -15.83
CA HIS A 586 -6.04 5.24 -15.41
C HIS A 586 -6.84 5.03 -14.13
N THR A 587 -6.44 5.64 -13.02
CA THR A 587 -7.06 5.41 -11.70
C THR A 587 -8.10 6.46 -11.31
N GLY A 588 -8.27 7.51 -12.12
CA GLY A 588 -9.03 8.70 -11.73
C GLY A 588 -8.31 9.49 -10.62
N ILE A 589 -9.02 10.42 -9.96
CA ILE A 589 -8.48 11.27 -8.88
C ILE A 589 -8.25 10.43 -7.62
N ASN A 590 -7.17 9.67 -7.63
CA ASN A 590 -6.85 8.70 -6.60
C ASN A 590 -5.34 8.38 -6.57
N GLU A 591 -4.55 9.29 -6.02
CA GLU A 591 -3.10 9.09 -5.89
C GLU A 591 -2.77 7.89 -4.99
N ALA A 592 -3.57 7.65 -3.95
CA ALA A 592 -3.39 6.48 -3.10
C ALA A 592 -3.57 5.17 -3.89
N GLY A 593 -4.56 5.13 -4.76
CA GLY A 593 -4.75 4.02 -5.68
C GLY A 593 -3.63 3.87 -6.72
N SER A 594 -3.15 4.98 -7.28
CA SER A 594 -2.00 4.96 -8.19
C SER A 594 -0.71 4.47 -7.52
N ALA A 595 -0.47 4.85 -6.27
CA ALA A 595 0.70 4.41 -5.50
C ALA A 595 0.63 2.90 -5.21
N ALA A 596 -0.54 2.38 -4.83
CA ALA A 596 -0.76 0.94 -4.67
C ALA A 596 -0.55 0.18 -5.99
N LEU A 597 -1.05 0.71 -7.12
CA LEU A 597 -0.80 0.13 -8.43
C LEU A 597 0.68 0.17 -8.84
N PHE A 598 1.37 1.27 -8.54
CA PHE A 598 2.81 1.41 -8.80
C PHE A 598 3.60 0.34 -8.05
N GLN A 599 3.27 0.12 -6.77
CA GLN A 599 3.84 -0.93 -5.93
C GLN A 599 3.62 -2.32 -6.54
N VAL A 600 2.39 -2.65 -6.92
CA VAL A 600 2.00 -3.94 -7.52
C VAL A 600 2.71 -4.18 -8.85
N ALA A 601 2.67 -3.20 -9.76
CA ALA A 601 3.31 -3.34 -11.07
C ALA A 601 4.84 -3.45 -10.94
N GLY A 602 5.46 -2.67 -10.05
CA GLY A 602 6.90 -2.66 -9.85
C GLY A 602 7.45 -3.85 -9.07
N THR A 603 6.58 -4.72 -8.54
CA THR A 603 6.95 -5.98 -7.86
C THR A 603 6.53 -7.23 -8.65
N SER A 604 5.90 -7.06 -9.82
CA SER A 604 5.49 -8.13 -10.73
C SER A 604 6.64 -9.08 -11.12
N TYR A 605 7.89 -8.58 -11.13
CA TYR A 605 9.08 -9.40 -11.39
C TYR A 605 9.24 -10.55 -10.38
N ALA A 606 8.75 -10.37 -9.15
CA ALA A 606 8.76 -11.37 -8.09
C ALA A 606 7.39 -12.05 -7.91
N THR A 607 6.32 -11.25 -7.84
CA THR A 607 4.97 -11.75 -7.59
C THR A 607 4.47 -12.66 -8.71
N HIS A 608 4.72 -12.27 -9.96
CA HIS A 608 4.32 -13.01 -11.16
C HIS A 608 5.50 -13.65 -11.90
N GLY A 609 6.75 -13.34 -11.54
CA GLY A 609 7.91 -13.74 -12.33
C GLY A 609 8.03 -12.97 -13.65
N GLU A 610 7.30 -11.85 -13.79
CA GLU A 610 7.21 -11.08 -15.03
C GLU A 610 7.64 -9.63 -14.76
N PRO A 611 8.85 -9.22 -15.21
CA PRO A 611 9.29 -7.84 -15.10
C PRO A 611 8.33 -6.86 -15.77
N MET A 612 7.84 -5.89 -15.00
CA MET A 612 7.03 -4.77 -15.47
C MET A 612 7.67 -3.47 -14.97
N ILE A 613 7.53 -2.39 -15.75
CA ILE A 613 8.19 -1.11 -15.52
C ILE A 613 7.09 -0.04 -15.35
N PRO A 614 6.60 0.18 -14.11
CA PRO A 614 5.60 1.21 -13.90
C PRO A 614 6.20 2.61 -14.03
N VAL A 615 5.44 3.50 -14.67
CA VAL A 615 5.74 4.93 -14.80
C VAL A 615 4.54 5.69 -14.25
N TYR A 616 4.62 6.09 -12.99
CA TYR A 616 3.57 6.84 -12.31
C TYR A 616 3.85 8.34 -12.39
N ILE A 617 3.04 9.08 -13.15
CA ILE A 617 3.17 10.53 -13.34
C ILE A 617 1.98 11.28 -12.75
N PHE A 618 2.27 12.32 -11.98
CA PHE A 618 1.28 13.06 -11.19
C PHE A 618 1.80 14.46 -10.82
N TYR A 619 0.94 15.32 -10.28
CA TYR A 619 1.37 16.60 -9.69
C TYR A 619 2.27 16.33 -8.48
N SER A 620 3.55 16.67 -8.57
CA SER A 620 4.60 16.40 -7.56
C SER A 620 4.17 16.55 -6.09
N MET A 621 3.40 17.59 -5.77
CA MET A 621 2.82 17.85 -4.44
C MET A 621 2.01 16.68 -3.89
N PHE A 622 1.29 15.94 -4.72
CA PHE A 622 0.40 14.84 -4.32
C PHE A 622 1.09 13.46 -4.36
N GLY A 623 2.43 13.45 -4.44
CA GLY A 623 3.23 12.24 -4.24
C GLY A 623 3.51 12.00 -2.77
N PHE A 624 4.77 12.18 -2.36
CA PHE A 624 5.21 11.88 -0.99
C PHE A 624 4.41 12.62 0.10
N GLN A 625 3.93 13.84 -0.12
CA GLN A 625 3.10 14.51 0.89
C GLN A 625 1.76 13.79 1.12
N ARG A 626 1.19 13.16 0.09
CA ARG A 626 -0.12 12.51 0.16
C ARG A 626 -0.03 11.02 0.43
N THR A 627 1.00 10.33 -0.07
CA THR A 627 1.08 8.86 -0.14
C THR A 627 2.44 8.30 0.30
N ALA A 628 3.22 9.03 1.12
CA ALA A 628 4.55 8.57 1.57
C ALA A 628 4.55 7.18 2.21
N ASP A 629 3.53 6.81 2.99
CA ASP A 629 3.50 5.50 3.65
C ASP A 629 3.35 4.34 2.63
N GLN A 630 2.66 4.59 1.50
CA GLN A 630 2.58 3.63 0.40
C GLN A 630 3.91 3.51 -0.34
N PHE A 631 4.63 4.61 -0.55
CA PHE A 631 5.99 4.53 -1.10
C PHE A 631 6.97 3.85 -0.13
N TRP A 632 6.75 3.96 1.19
CA TRP A 632 7.50 3.21 2.19
C TRP A 632 7.22 1.71 2.08
N ALA A 633 5.94 1.32 2.00
CA ALA A 633 5.52 -0.07 1.77
C ALA A 633 6.09 -0.62 0.45
N ALA A 634 6.05 0.15 -0.64
CA ALA A 634 6.69 -0.19 -1.92
C ALA A 634 8.21 -0.40 -1.78
N GLY A 635 8.87 0.46 -1.00
CA GLY A 635 10.27 0.29 -0.63
C GLY A 635 10.51 -1.03 0.11
N ASP A 636 9.70 -1.38 1.09
CA ASP A 636 9.77 -2.67 1.82
C ASP A 636 9.49 -3.88 0.91
N GLN A 637 8.61 -3.73 -0.07
CA GLN A 637 8.29 -4.78 -1.05
C GLN A 637 9.30 -4.91 -2.20
N LEU A 638 10.37 -4.11 -2.18
CA LEU A 638 11.44 -4.13 -3.19
C LEU A 638 10.93 -3.70 -4.60
N THR A 639 10.02 -2.73 -4.65
CA THR A 639 9.46 -2.17 -5.89
C THR A 639 10.54 -1.53 -6.77
N ARG A 640 10.45 -1.76 -8.09
CA ARG A 640 11.27 -1.14 -9.13
C ARG A 640 10.37 -0.34 -10.08
N GLY A 641 10.69 0.92 -10.35
CA GLY A 641 9.85 1.76 -11.21
C GLY A 641 10.14 3.25 -11.13
N PHE A 642 9.48 4.02 -12.00
CA PHE A 642 9.60 5.47 -12.09
C PHE A 642 8.42 6.19 -11.44
N ILE A 643 8.74 7.06 -10.49
CA ILE A 643 7.85 8.04 -9.86
C ILE A 643 8.18 9.39 -10.51
N ILE A 644 7.23 9.99 -11.20
CA ILE A 644 7.44 11.23 -11.96
C ILE A 644 6.60 12.33 -11.33
N GLY A 645 7.24 13.16 -10.52
CA GLY A 645 6.63 14.37 -9.95
C GLY A 645 6.61 15.46 -11.01
N ALA A 646 5.55 15.49 -11.81
CA ALA A 646 5.36 16.51 -12.82
C ALA A 646 4.88 17.83 -12.19
N THR A 647 4.98 18.91 -12.97
CA THR A 647 4.64 20.27 -12.53
C THR A 647 5.33 20.67 -11.21
N ALA A 648 6.55 20.16 -10.99
CA ALA A 648 7.31 20.38 -9.78
C ALA A 648 7.79 21.83 -9.63
N GLY A 649 8.24 22.17 -8.42
CA GLY A 649 8.85 23.45 -8.10
C GLY A 649 7.86 24.47 -7.56
N ARG A 650 8.28 25.19 -6.50
CA ARG A 650 7.44 26.17 -5.80
C ARG A 650 7.00 27.27 -6.75
N THR A 651 7.88 27.76 -7.61
CA THR A 651 7.63 28.93 -8.46
C THR A 651 7.32 28.60 -9.92
N THR A 652 7.26 27.31 -10.27
CA THR A 652 6.98 26.88 -11.65
C THR A 652 5.47 26.72 -11.89
N LEU A 653 4.73 26.17 -10.92
CA LEU A 653 3.27 26.00 -10.96
C LEU A 653 2.55 27.09 -10.14
N THR A 654 2.90 28.36 -10.34
CA THR A 654 2.45 29.45 -9.47
C THR A 654 0.95 29.71 -9.54
N GLY A 655 0.31 29.62 -10.71
CA GLY A 655 -1.12 29.93 -10.87
C GLY A 655 -2.04 29.10 -9.96
N GLU A 656 -1.66 27.84 -9.70
CA GLU A 656 -2.43 26.89 -8.87
C GLU A 656 -2.37 27.19 -7.36
N GLY A 657 -1.37 27.95 -6.90
CA GLY A 657 -1.30 28.45 -5.54
C GLY A 657 -0.93 27.40 -4.47
N THR A 658 -1.33 27.72 -3.23
CA THR A 658 -0.79 27.17 -1.98
C THR A 658 -0.72 25.64 -1.90
N GLN A 659 -1.73 24.93 -2.39
CA GLN A 659 -1.81 23.47 -2.27
C GLN A 659 -1.19 22.69 -3.44
N HIS A 660 -0.61 23.37 -4.44
CA HIS A 660 -0.03 22.74 -5.64
C HIS A 660 1.45 23.07 -5.84
N MET A 661 1.88 24.28 -5.43
CA MET A 661 3.25 24.74 -5.57
C MET A 661 4.20 23.92 -4.68
N ASP A 662 4.84 22.90 -5.24
CA ASP A 662 5.72 21.98 -4.51
C ASP A 662 7.15 22.51 -4.39
N GLY A 663 7.52 22.91 -3.18
CA GLY A 663 8.89 23.28 -2.83
C GLY A 663 9.54 22.37 -1.79
N HIS A 664 9.09 21.12 -1.61
CA HIS A 664 9.65 20.26 -0.55
C HIS A 664 9.60 18.74 -0.80
N SER A 665 8.98 18.24 -1.87
CA SER A 665 8.88 16.80 -2.11
C SER A 665 10.23 16.04 -2.16
N PRO A 666 11.37 16.59 -2.64
CA PRO A 666 12.64 15.87 -2.58
C PRO A 666 13.12 15.60 -1.14
N LEU A 667 12.77 16.46 -0.17
CA LEU A 667 13.08 16.24 1.25
C LEU A 667 12.27 15.09 1.83
N LEU A 668 10.98 15.03 1.51
CA LEU A 668 10.13 13.92 1.94
C LEU A 668 10.63 12.60 1.32
N ALA A 669 10.95 12.62 0.02
CA ALA A 669 11.51 11.47 -0.68
C ALA A 669 12.84 10.99 -0.08
N ALA A 670 13.69 11.91 0.40
CA ALA A 670 15.00 11.60 0.98
C ALA A 670 14.91 10.64 2.18
N THR A 671 13.79 10.65 2.90
CA THR A 671 13.55 9.80 4.09
C THR A 671 13.45 8.32 3.75
N ASN A 672 13.16 7.95 2.49
CA ASN A 672 13.05 6.58 2.03
C ASN A 672 14.32 6.17 1.24
N GLU A 673 15.14 5.30 1.83
CA GLU A 673 16.40 4.82 1.23
C GLU A 673 16.19 4.00 -0.07
N ALA A 674 14.97 3.51 -0.31
CA ALA A 674 14.62 2.84 -1.55
C ALA A 674 14.31 3.81 -2.70
N VAL A 675 14.33 5.13 -2.49
CA VAL A 675 14.01 6.13 -3.52
C VAL A 675 15.28 6.86 -3.95
N VAL A 676 15.68 6.73 -5.21
CA VAL A 676 16.75 7.52 -5.84
C VAL A 676 16.13 8.77 -6.45
N THR A 677 16.48 9.95 -5.95
CA THR A 677 15.86 11.21 -6.37
C THR A 677 16.71 11.94 -7.40
N TYR A 678 16.09 12.51 -8.42
CA TYR A 678 16.71 13.43 -9.36
C TYR A 678 15.83 14.65 -9.63
N ASP A 679 16.46 15.80 -9.79
CA ASP A 679 15.86 17.06 -10.20
C ASP A 679 16.53 17.62 -11.47
N PRO A 680 16.35 16.96 -12.63
CA PRO A 680 17.03 17.31 -13.87
C PRO A 680 16.55 18.65 -14.43
N ALA A 681 17.49 19.45 -14.90
CA ALA A 681 17.27 20.71 -15.60
C ALA A 681 17.05 20.52 -17.10
N TYR A 682 17.80 19.59 -17.71
CA TYR A 682 17.88 19.47 -19.16
C TYR A 682 17.44 18.10 -19.69
N ALA A 683 16.90 18.11 -20.91
CA ALA A 683 16.43 16.90 -21.60
C ALA A 683 17.52 15.82 -21.74
N TYR A 684 18.78 16.22 -21.98
CA TYR A 684 19.87 15.25 -22.08
C TYR A 684 20.23 14.59 -20.74
N GLU A 685 19.94 15.22 -19.59
CA GLU A 685 20.16 14.58 -18.28
C GLU A 685 19.14 13.45 -18.09
N ILE A 686 17.87 13.69 -18.48
CA ILE A 686 16.78 12.72 -18.37
C ILE A 686 17.09 11.42 -19.12
N ARG A 687 17.65 11.49 -20.34
CA ARG A 687 17.97 10.28 -21.11
C ARG A 687 19.01 9.38 -20.42
N HIS A 688 20.00 9.96 -19.75
CA HIS A 688 21.04 9.20 -19.03
C HIS A 688 20.47 8.61 -17.74
N ILE A 689 19.67 9.38 -16.99
CA ILE A 689 19.01 8.91 -15.76
C ILE A 689 18.05 7.76 -16.04
N VAL A 690 17.21 7.88 -17.08
CA VAL A 690 16.25 6.83 -17.45
C VAL A 690 16.97 5.58 -17.95
N ARG A 691 18.04 5.73 -18.74
CA ARG A 691 18.88 4.61 -19.18
C ARG A 691 19.50 3.88 -17.98
N ASP A 692 20.12 4.63 -17.07
CA ASP A 692 20.74 4.10 -15.85
C ASP A 692 19.76 3.28 -15.00
N ALA A 693 18.53 3.77 -14.83
CA ALA A 693 17.51 3.07 -14.06
C ALA A 693 17.15 1.72 -14.70
N LEU A 694 16.92 1.69 -16.02
CA LEU A 694 16.59 0.46 -16.75
C LEU A 694 17.75 -0.55 -16.70
N GLU A 695 18.99 -0.09 -16.88
CA GLU A 695 20.20 -0.89 -16.76
C GLU A 695 20.38 -1.44 -15.33
N ARG A 696 20.15 -0.61 -14.32
CA ARG A 696 20.25 -1.00 -12.91
C ARG A 696 19.23 -2.07 -12.51
N TRP A 697 18.01 -2.03 -13.04
CA TRP A 697 16.96 -2.98 -12.68
C TRP A 697 17.05 -4.31 -13.42
N TYR A 698 17.28 -4.24 -14.73
CA TYR A 698 17.08 -5.38 -15.64
C TYR A 698 18.24 -5.59 -16.63
N GLY A 699 19.32 -4.81 -16.52
CA GLY A 699 20.56 -5.03 -17.25
C GLY A 699 21.48 -6.05 -16.57
N PRO A 700 22.72 -6.19 -17.07
CA PRO A 700 23.75 -7.00 -16.42
C PRO A 700 24.02 -6.54 -14.99
N ASP A 701 24.31 -7.48 -14.08
CA ASP A 701 24.61 -7.16 -12.68
C ASP A 701 25.86 -6.27 -12.58
N ALA A 702 25.65 -5.05 -12.10
CA ALA A 702 26.68 -4.03 -11.91
C ALA A 702 27.10 -3.88 -10.44
N GLY A 703 26.66 -4.78 -9.54
CA GLY A 703 26.93 -4.70 -8.10
C GLY A 703 26.21 -3.54 -7.38
N ARG A 704 25.24 -2.89 -8.04
CA ARG A 704 24.40 -1.83 -7.48
C ARG A 704 23.10 -2.43 -6.98
N ASN A 705 22.58 -1.91 -5.86
CA ASN A 705 21.27 -2.30 -5.34
C ASN A 705 20.17 -2.02 -6.39
N ARG A 706 19.60 -3.05 -7.01
CA ARG A 706 18.53 -2.93 -8.00
C ARG A 706 17.14 -2.69 -7.39
N ASP A 707 16.96 -2.89 -6.10
CA ASP A 707 15.66 -2.79 -5.43
C ASP A 707 15.39 -1.36 -4.92
N VAL A 708 15.32 -0.46 -5.90
CA VAL A 708 15.08 0.98 -5.72
C VAL A 708 14.07 1.51 -6.75
N MET A 709 13.39 2.59 -6.38
CA MET A 709 12.47 3.36 -7.20
C MET A 709 13.15 4.68 -7.59
N TYR A 710 12.95 5.17 -8.81
CA TYR A 710 13.53 6.43 -9.27
C TYR A 710 12.46 7.52 -9.20
N TYR A 711 12.72 8.58 -8.42
CA TYR A 711 11.86 9.76 -8.34
C TYR A 711 12.47 10.92 -9.13
N LEU A 712 11.80 11.35 -10.20
CA LEU A 712 12.22 12.47 -11.03
C LEU A 712 11.21 13.61 -10.90
N THR A 713 11.68 14.81 -10.54
CA THR A 713 10.90 16.04 -10.68
C THR A 713 11.01 16.57 -12.10
N VAL A 714 9.87 16.86 -12.72
CA VAL A 714 9.80 17.43 -14.07
C VAL A 714 8.83 18.61 -14.09
N TYR A 715 9.08 19.56 -14.98
CA TYR A 715 8.51 20.90 -14.94
C TYR A 715 7.60 21.16 -16.14
N ASN A 716 6.60 22.03 -15.96
CA ASN A 716 5.69 22.47 -17.02
C ASN A 716 6.11 23.80 -17.65
N GLU A 717 7.19 24.44 -17.19
CA GLU A 717 7.75 25.64 -17.81
C GLU A 717 8.48 25.27 -19.12
N PRO A 718 8.04 25.80 -20.28
CA PRO A 718 8.79 25.64 -21.52
C PRO A 718 10.10 26.42 -21.45
N LEU A 719 11.22 25.72 -21.65
CA LEU A 719 12.54 26.33 -21.67
C LEU A 719 13.31 25.89 -22.93
N PRO A 720 14.27 26.67 -23.43
CA PRO A 720 15.22 26.18 -24.41
C PRO A 720 16.00 24.99 -23.83
N GLN A 721 15.84 23.81 -24.44
CA GLN A 721 16.58 22.61 -24.07
C GLN A 721 17.86 22.58 -24.91
N PRO A 722 19.06 22.79 -24.32
CA PRO A 722 20.32 22.78 -25.05
C PRO A 722 20.62 21.38 -25.61
N ALA A 723 21.42 21.33 -26.67
CA ALA A 723 22.03 20.08 -27.10
C ALA A 723 23.00 19.57 -26.00
N GLU A 724 23.14 18.25 -25.92
CA GLU A 724 24.13 17.61 -25.06
C GLU A 724 25.53 18.11 -25.43
N PRO A 725 26.31 18.65 -24.47
CA PRO A 725 27.69 19.04 -24.73
C PRO A 725 28.56 17.86 -25.13
N ASP A 726 29.52 18.09 -26.02
CA ASP A 726 30.52 17.07 -26.37
C ASP A 726 31.31 16.66 -25.11
N GLY A 727 31.36 15.35 -24.82
CA GLY A 727 32.05 14.82 -23.65
C GLY A 727 31.42 15.20 -22.31
N VAL A 728 30.09 15.37 -22.26
CA VAL A 728 29.36 15.60 -21.00
C VAL A 728 29.73 14.57 -19.93
N ASP A 729 29.88 15.01 -18.69
CA ASP A 729 30.20 14.16 -17.54
C ASP A 729 28.98 13.32 -17.14
N VAL A 730 28.75 12.22 -17.86
CA VAL A 730 27.62 11.29 -17.62
C VAL A 730 27.69 10.72 -16.21
N GLU A 731 28.88 10.40 -15.72
CA GLU A 731 29.07 9.95 -14.33
C GLU A 731 28.57 11.03 -13.36
N GLY A 732 28.89 12.31 -13.58
CA GLY A 732 28.40 13.40 -12.76
C GLY A 732 26.90 13.64 -12.84
N ILE A 733 26.27 13.45 -13.99
CA ILE A 733 24.80 13.44 -14.10
C ILE A 733 24.19 12.38 -13.19
N LEU A 734 24.76 11.16 -13.17
CA LEU A 734 24.24 10.04 -12.39
C LEU A 734 24.62 10.10 -10.90
N ARG A 735 25.77 10.71 -10.57
CA ARG A 735 26.23 10.88 -9.17
C ARG A 735 25.61 12.10 -8.50
N GLY A 736 25.02 13.02 -9.27
CA GLY A 736 24.22 14.14 -8.76
C GLY A 736 24.81 15.53 -8.98
N LEU A 737 26.03 15.66 -9.51
CA LEU A 737 26.72 16.95 -9.68
C LEU A 737 27.72 16.91 -10.84
N TYR A 738 27.63 17.87 -11.76
CA TYR A 738 28.67 18.12 -12.76
C TYR A 738 28.79 19.59 -13.14
N ARG A 739 29.95 19.96 -13.72
CA ARG A 739 30.22 21.32 -14.16
C ARG A 739 29.65 21.56 -15.55
N LEU A 740 28.81 22.60 -15.68
CA LEU A 740 28.25 23.05 -16.96
C LEU A 740 29.17 24.05 -17.64
N ASP A 741 29.51 25.13 -16.94
CA ASP A 741 30.34 26.21 -17.47
C ASP A 741 31.47 26.53 -16.48
N GLY A 742 32.68 26.70 -16.99
CA GLY A 742 33.79 27.24 -16.20
C GLY A 742 33.64 28.74 -15.93
N PRO A 743 34.40 29.28 -14.95
CA PRO A 743 34.53 30.72 -14.81
C PRO A 743 35.04 31.33 -16.12
N PRO A 744 34.47 32.45 -16.61
CA PRO A 744 35.02 33.13 -17.78
C PRO A 744 36.46 33.60 -17.49
N GLU A 745 37.27 33.76 -18.54
CA GLU A 745 38.62 34.34 -18.41
C GLU A 745 38.55 35.77 -17.86
N GLY A 746 39.55 36.14 -17.08
CA GLY A 746 39.65 37.46 -16.43
C GLY A 746 40.39 37.39 -15.10
N ASP A 747 40.51 38.52 -14.42
CA ASP A 747 41.27 38.73 -13.17
C ASP A 747 40.37 39.09 -11.96
N GLY A 748 39.06 39.21 -12.19
CA GLY A 748 38.07 39.48 -11.15
C GLY A 748 37.85 38.34 -10.15
N PRO A 749 37.18 38.62 -9.02
CA PRO A 749 36.89 37.62 -8.00
C PRO A 749 36.03 36.48 -8.57
N GLU A 750 36.24 35.29 -8.05
CA GLU A 750 35.54 34.07 -8.48
C GLU A 750 34.51 33.62 -7.46
N VAL A 751 33.39 33.09 -7.96
CA VAL A 751 32.32 32.41 -7.20
C VAL A 751 31.89 31.14 -7.92
N GLN A 752 31.23 30.22 -7.23
CA GLN A 752 30.61 29.03 -7.81
C GLN A 752 29.10 29.06 -7.62
N LEU A 753 28.35 28.83 -8.69
CA LEU A 753 26.89 28.79 -8.67
C LEU A 753 26.42 27.35 -8.90
N LEU A 754 25.55 26.85 -8.03
CA LEU A 754 24.99 25.50 -8.10
C LEU A 754 23.47 25.60 -8.17
N ALA A 755 22.84 24.83 -9.05
CA ALA A 755 21.38 24.75 -9.09
C ALA A 755 20.89 23.43 -9.66
N SER A 756 19.62 23.13 -9.41
CA SER A 756 18.90 21.98 -9.98
C SER A 756 17.65 22.43 -10.73
N GLY A 757 17.11 21.55 -11.58
CA GLY A 757 15.84 21.78 -12.26
C GLY A 757 15.76 23.10 -13.04
N VAL A 758 14.62 23.79 -12.94
CA VAL A 758 14.38 25.08 -13.62
C VAL A 758 15.31 26.21 -13.18
N ALA A 759 16.04 26.05 -12.07
CA ALA A 759 16.93 27.07 -11.55
C ALA A 759 18.30 27.10 -12.26
N VAL A 760 18.67 26.06 -13.00
CA VAL A 760 19.94 26.02 -13.75
C VAL A 760 20.04 27.14 -14.79
N PRO A 761 19.03 27.43 -15.63
CA PRO A 761 19.02 28.62 -16.45
C PRO A 761 19.19 29.95 -15.68
N TRP A 762 18.64 30.05 -14.47
CA TRP A 762 18.72 31.29 -13.68
C TRP A 762 20.16 31.57 -13.25
N ILE A 763 20.91 30.54 -12.84
CA ILE A 763 22.32 30.73 -12.46
C ILE A 763 23.24 30.97 -13.66
N ARG A 764 22.88 30.49 -14.87
CA ARG A 764 23.60 30.86 -16.10
C ARG A 764 23.40 32.34 -16.46
N GLU A 765 22.19 32.85 -16.25
CA GLU A 765 21.92 34.28 -16.39
C GLU A 765 22.62 35.09 -15.29
N ALA A 766 22.61 34.62 -14.04
CA ALA A 766 23.35 35.25 -12.94
C ALA A 766 24.86 35.29 -13.23
N ARG A 767 25.43 34.23 -13.83
CA ARG A 767 26.82 34.21 -14.31
C ARG A 767 27.08 35.31 -15.33
N ARG A 768 26.18 35.51 -16.29
CA ARG A 768 26.29 36.58 -17.29
C ARG A 768 26.27 37.97 -16.63
N LEU A 769 25.31 38.21 -15.75
CA LEU A 769 25.17 39.47 -15.00
C LEU A 769 26.39 39.75 -14.10
N LEU A 770 26.90 38.74 -13.40
CA LEU A 770 28.11 38.84 -12.58
C LEU A 770 29.33 39.25 -13.40
N ALA A 771 29.52 38.63 -14.58
CA ALA A 771 30.65 38.93 -15.45
C ALA A 771 30.54 40.32 -16.09
N GLU A 772 29.38 40.65 -16.67
CA GLU A 772 29.19 41.87 -17.45
C GLU A 772 29.01 43.12 -16.59
N GLU A 773 28.35 43.02 -15.43
CA GLU A 773 27.97 44.19 -14.63
C GLU A 773 28.86 44.39 -13.39
N TRP A 774 29.52 43.33 -12.92
CA TRP A 774 30.28 43.35 -11.66
C TRP A 774 31.73 42.86 -11.78
N GLY A 775 32.16 42.39 -12.95
CA GLY A 775 33.49 41.82 -13.14
C GLY A 775 33.76 40.58 -12.29
N VAL A 776 32.71 39.88 -11.84
CA VAL A 776 32.80 38.65 -11.05
C VAL A 776 32.73 37.44 -11.97
N ARG A 777 33.68 36.52 -11.84
CA ARG A 777 33.76 35.30 -12.65
C ARG A 777 33.00 34.19 -11.93
N ALA A 778 32.00 33.59 -12.58
CA ALA A 778 31.21 32.51 -11.97
C ALA A 778 31.37 31.18 -12.72
N GLY A 779 31.74 30.13 -12.00
CA GLY A 779 31.57 28.74 -12.44
C GLY A 779 30.13 28.28 -12.20
N VAL A 780 29.58 27.45 -13.08
CA VAL A 780 28.19 26.95 -13.01
C VAL A 780 28.16 25.44 -12.96
N TRP A 781 27.40 24.90 -12.01
CA TRP A 781 27.26 23.48 -11.74
C TRP A 781 25.78 23.08 -11.81
N SER A 782 25.48 22.02 -12.55
CA SER A 782 24.18 21.36 -12.50
C SER A 782 24.19 20.34 -11.39
N VAL A 783 23.23 20.44 -10.48
CA VAL A 783 23.01 19.48 -9.40
C VAL A 783 21.80 18.65 -9.76
N THR A 784 22.03 17.52 -10.42
CA THR A 784 20.95 16.60 -10.82
C THR A 784 20.36 15.86 -9.63
N SER A 785 21.06 15.74 -8.49
CA SER A 785 20.51 15.13 -7.27
C SER A 785 21.19 15.62 -5.99
N TRP A 786 20.47 16.40 -5.17
CA TRP A 786 20.92 16.78 -3.83
C TRP A 786 20.97 15.59 -2.85
N ASN A 787 19.99 14.70 -2.96
CA ASN A 787 19.81 13.58 -2.03
C ASN A 787 20.92 12.52 -2.20
N GLU A 788 21.26 12.18 -3.44
CA GLU A 788 22.28 11.14 -3.70
C GLU A 788 23.68 11.63 -3.31
N LEU A 789 23.99 12.92 -3.53
CA LEU A 789 25.24 13.53 -3.04
C LEU A 789 25.34 13.45 -1.52
N ARG A 790 24.25 13.77 -0.79
CA ARG A 790 24.23 13.66 0.68
C ARG A 790 24.40 12.21 1.14
N ARG A 791 23.72 11.26 0.50
CA ARG A 791 23.81 9.83 0.88
C ARG A 791 25.22 9.28 0.70
N GLU A 792 25.85 9.58 -0.42
CA GLU A 792 27.23 9.16 -0.69
C GLU A 792 28.22 9.79 0.29
N ALA A 793 28.02 11.06 0.64
CA ALA A 793 28.86 11.74 1.62
C ALA A 793 28.70 11.18 3.04
N LEU A 794 27.47 10.83 3.45
CA LEU A 794 27.23 10.13 4.72
C LEU A 794 27.83 8.73 4.74
N GLU A 795 27.86 8.03 3.61
CA GLU A 795 28.55 6.74 3.48
C GLU A 795 30.06 6.90 3.69
N ALA A 796 30.65 7.94 3.10
CA ALA A 796 32.06 8.29 3.30
C ALA A 796 32.38 8.68 4.76
N ASP A 797 31.51 9.47 5.41
CA ASP A 797 31.63 9.81 6.83
C ASP A 797 31.54 8.58 7.72
N ARG A 798 30.56 7.70 7.45
CA ARG A 798 30.39 6.43 8.19
C ARG A 798 31.60 5.54 8.02
N HIS A 799 32.16 5.44 6.82
CA HIS A 799 33.39 4.70 6.56
C HIS A 799 34.53 5.25 7.43
N SER A 800 34.75 6.56 7.40
CA SER A 800 35.81 7.23 8.17
C SER A 800 35.61 7.09 9.68
N PHE A 801 34.37 7.07 10.16
CA PHE A 801 34.04 6.82 11.57
C PHE A 801 34.36 5.38 12.01
N LEU A 802 34.11 4.39 11.15
CA LEU A 802 34.33 2.98 11.47
C LEU A 802 35.78 2.52 11.21
N HIS A 803 36.54 3.24 10.39
CA HIS A 803 37.90 2.90 9.98
C HIS A 803 38.87 4.09 10.20
N PRO A 804 39.11 4.50 11.45
CA PRO A 804 39.93 5.68 11.75
C PRO A 804 41.42 5.53 11.37
N ASP A 805 41.89 4.30 11.18
CA ASP A 805 43.28 4.01 10.76
C ASP A 805 43.47 4.03 9.23
N GLU A 806 42.38 4.12 8.47
CA GLU A 806 42.40 4.24 7.01
C GLU A 806 42.29 5.70 6.56
N PRO A 807 42.81 6.07 5.38
CA PRO A 807 42.60 7.40 4.84
C PRO A 807 41.10 7.72 4.73
N ALA A 808 40.69 8.88 5.24
CA ALA A 808 39.32 9.35 5.14
C ALA A 808 38.85 9.33 3.67
N ARG A 809 37.72 8.66 3.42
CA ARG A 809 37.11 8.62 2.09
C ARG A 809 36.61 10.03 1.76
N VAL A 810 37.07 10.60 0.66
CA VAL A 810 36.63 11.92 0.21
C VAL A 810 35.29 11.77 -0.51
N PRO A 811 34.22 12.45 -0.07
CA PRO A 811 32.94 12.45 -0.77
C PRO A 811 33.09 12.92 -2.23
N TYR A 812 32.26 12.37 -3.11
CA TYR A 812 32.25 12.71 -4.53
C TYR A 812 32.11 14.22 -4.76
N LEU A 813 31.17 14.84 -4.06
CA LEU A 813 30.90 16.28 -4.19
C LEU A 813 32.10 17.12 -3.74
N THR A 814 32.78 16.72 -2.67
CA THR A 814 33.97 17.40 -2.16
C THR A 814 35.10 17.30 -3.19
N ALA A 815 35.34 16.11 -3.74
CA ALA A 815 36.36 15.88 -4.74
C ALA A 815 36.11 16.70 -6.02
N LYS A 816 34.85 16.76 -6.49
CA LYS A 816 34.48 17.55 -7.69
C LYS A 816 34.64 19.05 -7.48
N LEU A 817 34.37 19.56 -6.27
CA LEU A 817 34.43 21.00 -5.97
C LEU A 817 35.81 21.48 -5.47
N ALA A 818 36.74 20.59 -5.11
CA ALA A 818 38.02 20.95 -4.50
C ALA A 818 38.91 21.87 -5.36
N GLY A 819 38.75 21.84 -6.69
CA GLY A 819 39.51 22.68 -7.62
C GLY A 819 38.90 24.08 -7.88
N SER A 820 37.75 24.37 -7.28
CA SER A 820 37.05 25.65 -7.47
C SER A 820 37.47 26.71 -6.46
N SER A 821 37.44 27.99 -6.87
CA SER A 821 37.77 29.12 -5.99
C SER A 821 36.54 29.95 -5.62
N GLY A 822 36.59 30.56 -4.43
CA GLY A 822 35.57 31.48 -3.94
C GLY A 822 34.38 30.83 -3.24
N PRO A 823 33.37 31.64 -2.85
CA PRO A 823 32.19 31.14 -2.18
C PRO A 823 31.27 30.38 -3.15
N PHE A 824 30.53 29.43 -2.60
CA PHE A 824 29.56 28.61 -3.30
C PHE A 824 28.14 29.11 -2.99
N ILE A 825 27.35 29.39 -4.02
CA ILE A 825 25.97 29.87 -3.92
C ILE A 825 25.08 28.84 -4.60
N ALA A 826 24.18 28.23 -3.84
CA ALA A 826 23.22 27.26 -4.32
C ALA A 826 21.80 27.83 -4.32
N THR A 827 21.02 27.47 -5.35
CA THR A 827 19.58 27.78 -5.42
C THR A 827 18.84 26.64 -6.10
N SER A 828 17.57 26.46 -5.77
CA SER A 828 16.65 25.57 -6.49
C SER A 828 15.25 26.18 -6.46
N ASP A 829 14.27 25.50 -7.08
CA ASP A 829 12.85 25.89 -6.94
C ASP A 829 12.20 25.30 -5.67
N PHE A 830 13.02 24.88 -4.71
CA PHE A 830 12.62 24.25 -3.45
C PHE A 830 13.14 25.04 -2.25
N ASP A 831 12.69 24.65 -1.06
CA ASP A 831 13.10 25.17 0.24
C ASP A 831 14.63 25.12 0.44
N HIS A 832 15.21 26.05 1.22
CA HIS A 832 16.64 26.08 1.56
C HIS A 832 17.16 24.73 2.06
N LEU A 833 16.31 23.97 2.76
CA LEU A 833 16.64 22.64 3.26
C LEU A 833 17.08 21.68 2.16
N VAL A 834 16.60 21.81 0.91
CA VAL A 834 17.02 20.94 -0.20
C VAL A 834 18.51 21.09 -0.51
N PRO A 835 19.02 22.27 -0.90
CA PRO A 835 20.46 22.46 -1.12
C PRO A 835 21.28 22.42 0.17
N ASP A 836 20.72 22.78 1.33
CA ASP A 836 21.45 22.74 2.62
C ASP A 836 21.86 21.32 3.02
N GLN A 837 21.22 20.29 2.47
CA GLN A 837 21.57 18.88 2.69
C GLN A 837 23.05 18.57 2.48
N ILE A 838 23.74 19.25 1.55
CA ILE A 838 25.13 18.95 1.21
C ILE A 838 26.16 19.86 1.87
N ARG A 839 25.71 20.84 2.68
CA ARG A 839 26.52 21.92 3.25
C ARG A 839 27.81 21.45 3.93
N ALA A 840 27.78 20.33 4.64
CA ALA A 840 28.91 19.82 5.42
C ALA A 840 30.12 19.40 4.58
N TRP A 841 29.91 19.09 3.30
CA TRP A 841 30.94 18.50 2.43
C TRP A 841 31.40 19.44 1.30
N VAL A 842 30.88 20.67 1.25
CA VAL A 842 31.35 21.70 0.32
C VAL A 842 32.65 22.31 0.87
N PRO A 843 33.75 22.39 0.09
CA PRO A 843 35.09 22.74 0.59
C PRO A 843 35.31 24.23 0.94
N GLY A 844 34.24 25.04 1.07
CA GLY A 844 34.32 26.46 1.36
C GLY A 844 32.99 27.05 1.83
N ASP A 845 32.91 28.39 1.88
CA ASP A 845 31.69 29.08 2.29
C ASP A 845 30.52 28.73 1.37
N PHE A 846 29.48 28.13 1.94
CA PHE A 846 28.29 27.69 1.22
C PHE A 846 27.09 28.55 1.62
N HIS A 847 26.41 29.10 0.62
CA HIS A 847 25.24 29.94 0.79
C HIS A 847 24.08 29.40 -0.03
N THR A 848 22.88 29.47 0.51
CA THR A 848 21.67 28.96 -0.14
C THR A 848 20.67 30.09 -0.35
N LEU A 849 19.86 29.94 -1.40
CA LEU A 849 18.60 30.64 -1.65
C LEU A 849 17.54 29.56 -1.86
N GLY A 850 16.35 29.75 -1.29
CA GLY A 850 15.28 28.75 -1.29
C GLY A 850 13.89 29.35 -1.22
N ALA A 851 12.92 28.59 -1.71
CA ALA A 851 11.52 28.96 -1.85
C ALA A 851 10.66 28.51 -0.65
N ASP A 852 11.05 28.98 0.54
CA ASP A 852 10.53 28.55 1.84
C ASP A 852 9.13 29.10 2.11
N GLY A 853 8.32 28.29 2.81
CA GLY A 853 6.97 28.68 3.21
C GLY A 853 5.87 28.23 2.23
N PHE A 854 4.69 28.82 2.41
CA PHE A 854 3.50 28.47 1.64
C PHE A 854 3.46 29.15 0.27
N GLY A 855 3.04 28.42 -0.76
CA GLY A 855 2.78 28.97 -2.09
C GLY A 855 1.63 29.97 -2.14
N PHE A 856 1.56 30.74 -3.22
CA PHE A 856 0.52 31.72 -3.53
C PHE A 856 0.37 31.87 -5.06
N SER A 857 -0.80 32.30 -5.53
CA SER A 857 -1.06 32.48 -6.96
C SER A 857 -0.48 33.79 -7.51
N ASP A 858 0.44 33.69 -8.46
CA ASP A 858 1.03 34.83 -9.19
C ASP A 858 1.70 34.36 -10.50
N THR A 859 2.36 35.26 -11.23
CA THR A 859 3.29 34.97 -12.32
C THR A 859 4.57 34.32 -11.80
N ARG A 860 5.22 33.49 -12.62
CA ARG A 860 6.51 32.83 -12.28
C ARG A 860 7.57 33.83 -11.86
N SER A 861 7.71 34.92 -12.62
CA SER A 861 8.72 35.94 -12.37
C SER A 861 8.51 36.69 -11.06
N ALA A 862 7.26 37.02 -10.72
CA ALA A 862 6.93 37.65 -9.44
C ALA A 862 7.15 36.69 -8.27
N ALA A 863 6.77 35.42 -8.41
CA ALA A 863 7.00 34.42 -7.38
C ALA A 863 8.50 34.21 -7.10
N ARG A 864 9.33 34.05 -8.15
CA ARG A 864 10.78 33.90 -8.01
C ARG A 864 11.44 35.11 -7.36
N ARG A 865 10.96 36.31 -7.69
CA ARG A 865 11.40 37.55 -7.04
C ARG A 865 10.96 37.60 -5.58
N HIS A 866 9.72 37.22 -5.26
CA HIS A 866 9.21 37.19 -3.89
C HIS A 866 10.04 36.27 -2.98
N TYR A 867 10.36 35.08 -3.45
CA TYR A 867 11.23 34.14 -2.72
C TYR A 867 12.72 34.48 -2.81
N LEU A 868 13.10 35.50 -3.59
CA LEU A 868 14.49 35.91 -3.82
C LEU A 868 15.39 34.77 -4.34
N ILE A 869 14.86 33.96 -5.27
CA ILE A 869 15.57 32.83 -5.89
C ILE A 869 15.90 33.08 -7.38
N ASP A 870 15.47 34.20 -7.94
CA ASP A 870 15.75 34.54 -9.35
C ASP A 870 17.22 34.92 -9.62
N ALA A 871 17.59 35.03 -10.89
CA ALA A 871 18.95 35.29 -11.34
C ALA A 871 19.59 36.51 -10.64
N GLU A 872 18.87 37.64 -10.55
CA GLU A 872 19.38 38.84 -9.91
C GLU A 872 19.54 38.66 -8.39
N SER A 873 18.68 37.87 -7.74
CA SER A 873 18.84 37.54 -6.32
C SER A 873 20.09 36.69 -6.08
N VAL A 874 20.38 35.74 -6.98
CA VAL A 874 21.64 34.97 -6.98
C VAL A 874 22.86 35.89 -7.13
N VAL A 875 22.80 36.88 -8.03
CA VAL A 875 23.88 37.89 -8.18
C VAL A 875 24.12 38.63 -6.87
N VAL A 876 23.06 39.15 -6.25
CA VAL A 876 23.17 39.88 -4.97
C VAL A 876 23.73 38.98 -3.87
N LYS A 877 23.34 37.71 -3.83
CA LYS A 877 23.86 36.74 -2.86
C LYS A 877 25.35 36.44 -3.08
N ALA A 878 25.78 36.30 -4.32
CA ALA A 878 27.18 36.09 -4.67
C ALA A 878 28.04 37.31 -4.29
N LEU A 879 27.56 38.53 -4.56
CA LEU A 879 28.22 39.76 -4.12
C LEU A 879 28.26 39.85 -2.59
N GLN A 880 27.18 39.49 -1.89
CA GLN A 880 27.14 39.45 -0.43
C GLN A 880 28.22 38.52 0.13
N ALA A 881 28.38 37.34 -0.45
CA ALA A 881 29.41 36.38 -0.04
C ALA A 881 30.83 36.91 -0.29
N LEU A 882 31.08 37.54 -1.45
CA LEU A 882 32.38 38.17 -1.75
C LEU A 882 32.70 39.33 -0.80
N VAL A 883 31.71 40.17 -0.45
CA VAL A 883 31.87 41.23 0.54
C VAL A 883 32.21 40.66 1.91
N ALA A 884 31.56 39.56 2.34
CA ALA A 884 31.87 38.90 3.60
C ALA A 884 33.30 38.35 3.64
N GLN A 885 33.84 37.91 2.50
CA GLN A 885 35.24 37.49 2.35
C GLN A 885 36.22 38.66 2.14
N GLY A 886 35.76 39.91 2.12
CA GLY A 886 36.61 41.09 1.86
C GLY A 886 37.10 41.19 0.40
N ARG A 887 36.46 40.50 -0.54
CA ARG A 887 36.82 40.44 -1.97
C ARG A 887 36.02 41.41 -2.85
N ALA A 888 35.09 42.18 -2.26
CA ALA A 888 34.33 43.23 -2.92
C ALA A 888 33.98 44.34 -1.90
N ASP A 889 33.76 45.57 -2.36
CA ASP A 889 33.35 46.69 -1.50
C ASP A 889 31.88 46.55 -1.06
N ARG A 890 31.56 46.89 0.18
CA ARG A 890 30.19 46.78 0.72
C ARG A 890 29.16 47.60 -0.06
N SER A 891 29.57 48.69 -0.71
CA SER A 891 28.68 49.55 -1.50
C SER A 891 28.00 48.81 -2.66
N VAL A 892 28.63 47.75 -3.19
CA VAL A 892 28.07 46.98 -4.32
C VAL A 892 26.72 46.34 -3.98
N LEU A 893 26.46 46.03 -2.71
CA LEU A 893 25.21 45.40 -2.28
C LEU A 893 24.02 46.34 -2.46
N ALA A 894 24.14 47.57 -1.95
CA ALA A 894 23.10 48.58 -2.09
C ALA A 894 22.90 48.96 -3.57
N GLN A 895 23.99 49.03 -4.34
CA GLN A 895 23.93 49.29 -5.78
C GLN A 895 23.20 48.16 -6.53
N ALA A 896 23.49 46.90 -6.22
CA ALA A 896 22.87 45.75 -6.86
C ALA A 896 21.38 45.62 -6.52
N ILE A 897 21.01 45.76 -5.24
CA ILE A 897 19.61 45.76 -4.77
C ILE A 897 18.81 46.85 -5.48
N ALA A 898 19.35 48.07 -5.58
CA ALA A 898 18.69 49.18 -6.25
C ALA A 898 18.61 48.96 -7.78
N ARG A 899 19.71 48.51 -8.42
CA ARG A 899 19.77 48.26 -9.87
C ARG A 899 18.75 47.22 -10.30
N TYR A 900 18.64 46.12 -9.55
CA TYR A 900 17.74 45.01 -9.88
C TYR A 900 16.34 45.14 -9.25
N ARG A 901 16.12 46.17 -8.41
CA ARG A 901 14.85 46.43 -7.72
C ARG A 901 14.36 45.20 -6.94
N LEU A 902 15.24 44.62 -6.11
CA LEU A 902 14.99 43.34 -5.41
C LEU A 902 13.72 43.31 -4.54
N GLU A 903 13.24 44.47 -4.07
CA GLU A 903 12.03 44.59 -3.25
C GLU A 903 10.73 44.72 -4.08
N ASP A 904 10.86 44.86 -5.41
CA ASP A 904 9.73 44.99 -6.31
C ASP A 904 9.47 43.70 -7.07
N VAL A 905 8.44 42.96 -6.63
CA VAL A 905 8.01 41.70 -7.25
C VAL A 905 7.73 41.82 -8.75
N SER A 906 7.30 42.99 -9.24
CA SER A 906 7.01 43.21 -10.66
C SER A 906 8.27 43.38 -11.53
N ALA A 907 9.44 43.57 -10.92
CA ALA A 907 10.71 43.73 -11.62
C ALA A 907 11.39 42.39 -11.98
N GLY A 908 10.91 41.26 -11.46
CA GLY A 908 11.46 39.93 -11.76
C GLY A 908 11.38 39.58 -13.25
N ARG A 909 12.43 38.96 -13.79
CA ARG A 909 12.52 38.59 -15.22
C ARG A 909 12.70 37.09 -15.48
N SER A 910 13.04 36.32 -14.45
CA SER A 910 13.27 34.88 -14.58
C SER A 910 11.94 34.15 -14.84
N GLY A 911 11.80 33.49 -16.00
CA GLY A 911 10.60 32.74 -16.38
C GLY A 911 9.44 33.54 -16.94
N ALA A 912 9.72 34.68 -17.58
CA ALA A 912 8.70 35.58 -18.14
C ALA A 912 7.86 34.99 -19.31
N GLN A 913 7.93 33.68 -19.59
CA GLN A 913 7.10 33.01 -20.60
C GLN A 913 6.30 31.87 -19.97
N GLY A 914 4.98 31.89 -20.20
CA GLY A 914 4.05 30.81 -19.86
C GLY A 914 2.96 31.22 -18.88
N GLY A 915 1.99 32.00 -19.38
CA GLY A 915 0.73 32.29 -18.70
C GLY A 915 -0.49 31.73 -19.44
N GLU A 916 -0.31 30.87 -20.43
CA GLU A 916 -1.40 30.15 -21.09
C GLU A 916 -1.06 28.66 -21.11
N ALA A 917 -1.70 27.91 -20.20
CA ALA A 917 -2.01 26.51 -20.36
C ALA A 917 -3.54 26.40 -20.35
#